data_AF-A0A4U0XW70-F1
#
_entry.id   AF-A0A4U0XW70-F1
#
_cell.length_a   1.000
_cell.length_b   1.000
_cell.length_c   1.000
_cell.angle_alpha   90.00
_cell.angle_beta   90.00
_cell.angle_gamma   90.00
#
_symmetry.space_group_name_H-M   'P 1'
#
loop_
_entity.id
_entity.type
_entity.pdbx_description
1 polymer ?
#
loop_
_entity_poly.entity_id
_entity_poly.type
_entity_poly.pdbx_seq_one_letter_code
_entity_poly.pdbx_strand_id
1 'polypeptide(L)'
;MPLILFAIAQTSIFSNDSARGADSPTGSDKPQPTPIYGSSTPLLILTTSAVAATYVSSGSNAVLSIGLSYAVLSAVALRLVQSAKSEAHHPTLNGGGVIYSANGFLAQPDKLDGSKHDLTLVVIRDVSTAAAIGTALAAVTLESFSFGGLAYWGLIGQAMGERWVLGQAILSVVYGFGMVAVHITMLGSLLVMIQTQDAFTTSSVPLYAALCSQLIVGFSLSRLWFGALCTISTFVFLDDPGTVSTGSRMKLRVSRLLTLVAAASFIVLALLSWQQPFRIPRLGGTGSAPLEETAVAPPIQQYGPLQYTNDRVHPVDQLVRDAEASWMSTLQHQSQTMEAAVIEYKHRYNIPPPPNFDRWYQFAKRKGVTLIDEYDTIYHSLLPFWALPPATLRSRVREALGFGGNNLMGLLIRDGKAVHVEGGQEWLQQAAVGMMAQFVQYLPDMDLAFNVHDEPRVVVPHDELSRLVSKALQERLRAMVAHPSPKNAFSPRPQDVKNSKRIAEVKTTRFNVFAHQPTWIPSRLSCSPDSPSRSLDDHASDNLTAYALGELGFIYNHTAFSDVCNSPSFATSHGFFDRPNAFNVIHELFPIFSQSKMSSFQDILYPSPWYWYGKVSYTETRDMDWKAKISSLWWRGSTTGGFSRDGGWRRQHRQQIVSKLNALDTAKVLADTKQDPEAAPAWQAKGVPRQDYKALMDVHFSHVGQCDPGDCDAQREFFDIAPPVDQQDAWKYRYLLDIDGNAFSGRFYAFLKSHSLTFKMAVFREWHEEWIKPWVHYIPLSLKGEEALETVRYLSAEAEGKQQAVRMAEASRGWAGKVLRNEDFEVWFFRLLLEYGRVVDDN
;
A
#
# COMPACT_ATOMS: atom_id res chain seq x y z
N MET A 1 -3.59 -12.88 -25.66
CA MET A 1 -2.42 -13.71 -26.05
C MET A 1 -2.78 -15.16 -26.41
N PRO A 2 -3.54 -15.94 -25.60
CA PRO A 2 -3.86 -17.35 -25.94
C PRO A 2 -4.69 -17.53 -27.23
N LEU A 3 -5.68 -16.65 -27.46
CA LEU A 3 -6.48 -16.61 -28.69
C LEU A 3 -5.66 -16.27 -29.95
N ILE A 4 -4.58 -15.50 -29.79
CA ILE A 4 -3.71 -15.08 -30.90
C ILE A 4 -2.82 -16.26 -31.32
N LEU A 5 -2.28 -17.03 -30.36
CA LEU A 5 -1.55 -18.27 -30.64
C LEU A 5 -2.46 -19.34 -31.28
N PHE A 6 -3.72 -19.43 -30.85
CA PHE A 6 -4.71 -20.32 -31.46
C PHE A 6 -5.06 -19.93 -32.91
N ALA A 7 -5.18 -18.62 -33.19
CA ALA A 7 -5.45 -18.10 -34.53
C ALA A 7 -4.24 -18.25 -35.47
N ILE A 8 -3.02 -18.00 -34.99
CA ILE A 8 -1.78 -18.16 -35.76
C ILE A 8 -1.53 -19.63 -36.14
N ALA A 9 -1.92 -20.58 -35.28
CA ALA A 9 -1.78 -22.02 -35.55
C ALA A 9 -2.76 -22.56 -36.62
N GLN A 10 -3.86 -21.85 -36.92
CA GLN A 10 -4.76 -22.20 -38.04
C GLN A 10 -4.31 -21.63 -39.39
N THR A 11 -3.43 -20.63 -39.39
CA THR A 11 -2.80 -20.15 -40.63
C THR A 11 -1.65 -21.09 -41.03
N SER A 12 -1.59 -21.41 -42.32
CA SER A 12 -0.87 -22.51 -42.98
C SER A 12 0.67 -22.45 -42.93
N ILE A 13 1.28 -22.13 -41.80
CA ILE A 13 2.74 -22.01 -41.66
C ILE A 13 3.43 -23.38 -41.45
N PHE A 14 2.65 -24.45 -41.23
CA PHE A 14 3.16 -25.83 -41.16
C PHE A 14 2.63 -26.77 -42.28
N SER A 15 2.11 -26.22 -43.39
CA SER A 15 1.80 -27.03 -44.57
C SER A 15 3.03 -27.08 -45.49
N ASN A 16 3.63 -28.25 -45.63
CA ASN A 16 4.70 -28.48 -46.59
C ASN A 16 4.09 -28.89 -47.94
N ASP A 17 3.50 -27.93 -48.67
CA ASP A 17 3.12 -28.12 -50.07
C ASP A 17 4.24 -27.62 -50.98
N SER A 18 5.04 -28.55 -51.50
CA SER A 18 5.88 -28.28 -52.67
C SER A 18 5.56 -29.27 -53.81
N ALA A 19 4.90 -28.68 -54.83
CA ALA A 19 4.93 -28.98 -56.26
C ALA A 19 4.34 -30.29 -56.83
N ARG A 20 3.30 -30.09 -57.66
CA ARG A 20 2.83 -30.98 -58.74
C ARG A 20 3.71 -30.87 -60.00
N GLY A 21 3.76 -31.96 -60.76
CA GLY A 21 3.99 -32.03 -62.22
C GLY A 21 4.74 -33.32 -62.61
N ALA A 22 4.39 -34.15 -63.59
CA ALA A 22 3.37 -34.17 -64.64
C ALA A 22 3.24 -35.64 -65.19
N ASP A 23 2.20 -35.88 -66.00
CA ASP A 23 1.99 -36.95 -67.01
C ASP A 23 1.59 -38.41 -66.64
N SER A 24 0.29 -38.66 -66.87
CA SER A 24 -0.36 -39.73 -67.68
C SER A 24 -0.14 -41.24 -67.39
N PRO A 25 -1.09 -42.13 -67.80
CA PRO A 25 -1.48 -43.30 -67.01
C PRO A 25 -0.90 -44.62 -67.51
N THR A 26 -0.44 -45.49 -66.60
CA THR A 26 -0.48 -46.96 -66.80
C THR A 26 -0.33 -47.71 -65.47
N GLY A 27 -1.26 -48.64 -65.25
CA GLY A 27 -1.04 -50.01 -64.78
C GLY A 27 -0.11 -50.33 -63.60
N SER A 28 -0.73 -51.02 -62.65
CA SER A 28 -0.20 -52.14 -61.82
C SER A 28 0.31 -51.83 -60.41
N ASP A 29 -0.34 -52.56 -59.51
CA ASP A 29 -0.16 -52.70 -58.06
C ASP A 29 1.30 -52.79 -57.59
N LYS A 30 1.61 -52.00 -56.56
CA LYS A 30 2.32 -52.45 -55.35
C LYS A 30 1.98 -51.50 -54.18
N PRO A 31 1.64 -52.01 -52.99
CA PRO A 31 1.29 -51.17 -51.85
C PRO A 31 2.57 -50.52 -51.30
N GLN A 32 2.67 -49.20 -51.36
CA GLN A 32 3.61 -48.44 -50.54
C GLN A 32 2.94 -48.05 -49.21
N PRO A 33 3.65 -48.19 -48.07
CA PRO A 33 3.11 -47.82 -46.77
C PRO A 33 3.06 -46.29 -46.64
N THR A 34 1.85 -45.73 -46.51
CA THR A 34 1.66 -44.32 -46.15
C THR A 34 2.08 -44.07 -44.69
N PRO A 35 2.99 -43.13 -44.39
CA PRO A 35 3.26 -42.73 -43.02
C PRO A 35 2.09 -41.90 -42.47
N ILE A 36 1.55 -42.34 -41.32
CA ILE A 36 0.42 -41.72 -40.62
C ILE A 36 0.90 -40.42 -39.97
N TYR A 37 0.57 -39.26 -40.55
CA TYR A 37 0.71 -37.96 -39.89
C TYR A 37 -0.42 -37.75 -38.88
N GLY A 38 -0.08 -37.71 -37.58
CA GLY A 38 -1.02 -37.44 -36.48
C GLY A 38 -1.54 -35.99 -36.48
N SER A 39 -2.84 -35.83 -36.18
CA SER A 39 -3.56 -34.54 -36.09
C SER A 39 -2.89 -33.57 -35.10
N SER A 40 -2.58 -32.33 -35.52
CA SER A 40 -1.90 -31.31 -34.70
C SER A 40 -2.78 -30.66 -33.62
N THR A 41 -4.10 -30.87 -33.65
CA THR A 41 -5.07 -30.17 -32.79
C THR A 41 -4.98 -30.56 -31.29
N PRO A 42 -4.86 -31.83 -30.90
CA PRO A 42 -4.85 -32.20 -29.48
C PRO A 42 -3.52 -31.82 -28.80
N LEU A 43 -2.42 -31.79 -29.56
CA LEU A 43 -1.13 -31.28 -29.09
C LEU A 43 -1.21 -29.79 -28.71
N LEU A 44 -1.93 -28.99 -29.51
CA LEU A 44 -2.15 -27.57 -29.22
C LEU A 44 -3.01 -27.37 -27.95
N ILE A 45 -4.06 -28.18 -27.77
CA ILE A 45 -4.91 -28.13 -26.57
C ILE A 45 -4.11 -28.51 -25.32
N LEU A 46 -3.27 -29.55 -25.41
CA LEU A 46 -2.41 -30.01 -24.32
C LEU A 46 -1.46 -28.90 -23.84
N THR A 47 -0.73 -28.33 -24.79
CA THR A 47 0.30 -27.30 -24.53
C THR A 47 -0.30 -26.00 -23.98
N THR A 48 -1.39 -25.51 -24.58
CA THR A 48 -2.08 -24.29 -24.12
C THR A 48 -2.75 -24.46 -22.76
N SER A 49 -3.32 -25.63 -22.47
CA SER A 49 -3.95 -25.93 -21.17
C SER A 49 -2.91 -26.04 -20.05
N ALA A 50 -1.73 -26.61 -20.33
CA ALA A 50 -0.64 -26.70 -19.36
C ALA A 50 -0.08 -25.31 -19.02
N VAL A 51 0.10 -24.44 -20.03
CA VAL A 51 0.52 -23.05 -19.83
C VAL A 51 -0.51 -22.28 -18.99
N ALA A 52 -1.80 -22.43 -19.28
CA ALA A 52 -2.85 -21.77 -18.50
C ALA A 52 -2.90 -22.24 -17.04
N ALA A 53 -2.71 -23.55 -16.79
CA ALA A 53 -2.61 -24.09 -15.43
C ALA A 53 -1.44 -23.48 -14.66
N THR A 54 -0.29 -23.23 -15.32
CA THR A 54 0.88 -22.58 -14.72
C THR A 54 0.74 -21.05 -14.57
N TYR A 55 0.05 -20.36 -15.49
CA TYR A 55 -0.17 -18.91 -15.40
C TYR A 55 -1.01 -18.52 -14.18
N VAL A 56 -2.06 -19.30 -13.92
CA VAL A 56 -2.94 -19.12 -12.74
C VAL A 56 -2.18 -19.37 -11.43
N SER A 57 -0.95 -19.89 -11.46
CA SER A 57 -0.16 -20.20 -10.27
C SER A 57 0.76 -19.09 -9.77
N SER A 58 1.33 -18.25 -10.66
CA SER A 58 2.45 -17.35 -10.29
C SER A 58 2.13 -15.86 -10.39
N GLY A 59 1.11 -15.44 -11.14
CA GLY A 59 0.76 -14.02 -11.33
C GLY A 59 1.87 -13.13 -11.92
N SER A 60 3.02 -13.72 -12.28
CA SER A 60 4.22 -13.03 -12.76
C SER A 60 4.44 -13.33 -14.24
N ASN A 61 4.52 -12.28 -15.05
CA ASN A 61 4.76 -12.38 -16.50
C ASN A 61 6.13 -13.00 -16.82
N ALA A 62 7.10 -12.92 -15.90
CA ALA A 62 8.47 -13.43 -16.10
C ALA A 62 8.52 -14.97 -16.08
N VAL A 63 7.86 -15.60 -15.11
CA VAL A 63 7.84 -17.07 -14.95
C VAL A 63 7.12 -17.73 -16.13
N LEU A 64 6.04 -17.10 -16.62
CA LEU A 64 5.30 -17.57 -17.80
C LEU A 64 6.18 -17.51 -19.07
N SER A 65 6.92 -16.43 -19.25
CA SER A 65 7.76 -16.20 -20.43
C SER A 65 8.95 -17.17 -20.48
N ILE A 66 9.56 -17.47 -19.32
CA ILE A 66 10.65 -18.44 -19.20
C ILE A 66 10.14 -19.86 -19.44
N GLY A 67 9.01 -20.23 -18.83
CA GLY A 67 8.40 -21.56 -19.02
C GLY A 67 7.98 -21.82 -20.48
N LEU A 68 7.40 -20.80 -21.15
CA LEU A 68 7.07 -20.86 -22.58
C LEU A 68 8.32 -20.98 -23.45
N SER A 69 9.37 -20.21 -23.15
CA SER A 69 10.63 -20.25 -23.90
C SER A 69 11.32 -21.61 -23.77
N TYR A 70 11.34 -22.18 -22.56
CA TYR A 70 11.91 -23.50 -22.31
C TYR A 70 11.14 -24.62 -23.04
N ALA A 71 9.80 -24.57 -23.00
CA ALA A 71 8.96 -25.55 -23.68
C ALA A 71 9.12 -25.49 -25.20
N VAL A 72 9.18 -24.29 -25.78
CA VAL A 72 9.37 -24.08 -27.23
C VAL A 72 10.76 -24.55 -27.66
N LEU A 73 11.82 -24.18 -26.94
CA LEU A 73 13.19 -24.59 -27.26
C LEU A 73 13.37 -26.11 -27.13
N SER A 74 12.77 -26.73 -26.12
CA SER A 74 12.80 -28.18 -25.93
C SER A 74 12.06 -28.90 -27.07
N ALA A 75 10.89 -28.40 -27.50
CA ALA A 75 10.14 -28.98 -28.61
C ALA A 75 10.90 -28.87 -29.94
N VAL A 76 11.57 -27.73 -30.19
CA VAL A 76 12.40 -27.51 -31.38
C VAL A 76 13.61 -28.45 -31.37
N ALA A 77 14.32 -28.57 -30.24
CA ALA A 77 15.47 -29.46 -30.12
C ALA A 77 15.10 -30.93 -30.37
N LEU A 78 13.98 -31.40 -29.80
CA LEU A 78 13.48 -32.75 -29.99
C LEU A 78 13.07 -33.04 -31.44
N ARG A 79 12.45 -32.07 -32.12
CA ARG A 79 12.10 -32.17 -33.55
C ARG A 79 13.34 -32.22 -34.45
N LEU A 80 14.36 -31.42 -34.16
CA LEU A 80 15.62 -31.45 -34.90
C LEU A 80 16.32 -32.81 -34.76
N VAL A 81 16.33 -33.40 -33.55
CA VAL A 81 16.87 -34.75 -33.32
C VAL A 81 16.08 -35.81 -34.08
N GLN A 82 14.74 -35.69 -34.13
CA GLN A 82 13.90 -36.63 -34.88
C GLN A 82 14.10 -36.50 -36.41
N SER A 83 14.25 -35.28 -36.93
CA SER A 83 14.55 -35.03 -38.35
C SER A 83 15.91 -35.57 -38.76
N ALA A 84 16.92 -35.38 -37.91
CA ALA A 84 18.27 -35.93 -38.10
C ALA A 84 18.27 -37.47 -38.12
N LYS A 85 17.42 -38.12 -37.29
CA LYS A 85 17.22 -39.58 -37.29
C LYS A 85 16.57 -40.08 -38.58
N SER A 86 15.60 -39.35 -39.16
CA SER A 86 14.97 -39.74 -40.43
C SER A 86 15.90 -39.61 -41.63
N GLU A 87 16.78 -38.60 -41.66
CA GLU A 87 17.76 -38.43 -42.75
C GLU A 87 18.89 -39.47 -42.72
N ALA A 88 19.26 -39.98 -41.53
CA ALA A 88 20.27 -41.03 -41.40
C ALA A 88 19.84 -42.40 -41.94
N HIS A 89 18.53 -42.64 -42.12
CA HIS A 89 17.99 -43.93 -42.59
C HIS A 89 17.70 -44.00 -44.11
N HIS A 90 17.91 -42.93 -44.88
CA HIS A 90 17.76 -42.94 -46.34
C HIS A 90 19.11 -42.87 -47.06
N PRO A 91 19.63 -43.97 -47.65
CA PRO A 91 20.84 -43.92 -48.46
C PRO A 91 20.55 -43.35 -49.85
N THR A 92 21.00 -42.10 -50.06
CA THR A 92 21.44 -41.44 -51.31
C THR A 92 20.64 -41.59 -52.61
N LEU A 93 20.41 -40.47 -53.31
CA LEU A 93 20.84 -40.29 -54.71
C LEU A 93 20.75 -38.81 -55.14
N ASN A 94 21.79 -38.38 -55.87
CA ASN A 94 21.98 -37.16 -56.64
C ASN A 94 22.47 -35.85 -55.99
N GLY A 95 23.71 -35.52 -56.36
CA GLY A 95 24.03 -34.22 -56.97
C GLY A 95 24.72 -33.23 -56.04
N GLY A 96 25.96 -32.85 -56.38
CA GLY A 96 26.79 -32.01 -55.52
C GLY A 96 26.24 -30.60 -55.37
N GLY A 97 25.99 -30.20 -54.13
CA GLY A 97 25.75 -28.83 -53.72
C GLY A 97 26.81 -28.41 -52.72
N VAL A 98 27.56 -27.37 -53.04
CA VAL A 98 28.55 -26.72 -52.18
C VAL A 98 27.82 -26.11 -50.98
N ILE A 99 28.24 -26.43 -49.74
CA ILE A 99 27.66 -25.87 -48.51
C ILE A 99 28.51 -24.69 -48.03
N TYR A 100 27.90 -23.51 -47.90
CA TYR A 100 28.50 -22.34 -47.28
C TYR A 100 28.41 -22.42 -45.75
N SER A 101 29.53 -22.15 -45.05
CA SER A 101 29.57 -21.96 -43.60
C SER A 101 29.48 -20.47 -43.25
N ALA A 102 28.78 -20.14 -42.16
CA ALA A 102 28.42 -18.78 -41.73
C ALA A 102 29.61 -17.87 -41.33
N ASN A 103 30.87 -18.32 -41.46
CA ASN A 103 32.06 -17.56 -41.07
C ASN A 103 33.06 -17.26 -42.22
N GLY A 104 32.69 -17.48 -43.49
CA GLY A 104 33.35 -16.79 -44.62
C GLY A 104 34.83 -17.12 -44.92
N PHE A 105 35.37 -18.27 -44.51
CA PHE A 105 36.72 -18.71 -44.94
C PHE A 105 36.67 -20.05 -45.71
N LEU A 106 37.34 -20.06 -46.86
CA LEU A 106 37.52 -21.21 -47.77
C LEU A 106 38.37 -22.31 -47.11
N ALA A 107 37.89 -23.55 -47.13
CA ALA A 107 38.71 -24.74 -46.85
C ALA A 107 38.54 -25.76 -47.97
N GLN A 108 39.66 -26.13 -48.59
CA GLN A 108 39.80 -27.24 -49.54
C GLN A 108 39.50 -28.59 -48.88
N PRO A 109 39.15 -29.63 -49.68
CA PRO A 109 38.74 -30.92 -49.15
C PRO A 109 39.97 -31.77 -48.85
N ASP A 110 40.34 -31.89 -47.58
CA ASP A 110 41.20 -32.98 -47.12
C ASP A 110 40.37 -34.04 -46.39
N LYS A 111 40.51 -35.27 -46.90
CA LYS A 111 39.91 -36.49 -46.40
C LYS A 111 40.25 -36.69 -44.93
N LEU A 112 39.22 -36.81 -44.10
CA LEU A 112 39.26 -37.61 -42.88
C LEU A 112 37.99 -38.47 -42.83
N ASP A 113 38.21 -39.78 -42.94
CA ASP A 113 37.26 -40.88 -42.74
C ASP A 113 36.67 -40.82 -41.32
N GLY A 114 35.64 -40.01 -41.13
CA GLY A 114 34.74 -40.04 -39.98
C GLY A 114 33.31 -40.21 -40.49
N SER A 115 32.61 -41.24 -40.02
CA SER A 115 31.31 -41.65 -40.55
C SER A 115 30.30 -40.48 -40.57
N LYS A 116 29.35 -40.45 -41.50
CA LYS A 116 28.26 -39.44 -41.52
C LYS A 116 27.50 -39.32 -40.17
N HIS A 117 27.61 -40.31 -39.30
CA HIS A 117 27.12 -40.29 -37.92
C HIS A 117 27.81 -39.21 -37.06
N ASP A 118 29.10 -38.94 -37.29
CA ASP A 118 29.87 -37.94 -36.56
C ASP A 118 29.45 -36.51 -36.93
N LEU A 119 29.08 -36.27 -38.19
CA LEU A 119 28.65 -34.94 -38.65
C LEU A 119 27.29 -34.53 -38.05
N THR A 120 26.36 -35.49 -37.93
CA THR A 120 25.06 -35.28 -37.28
C THR A 120 25.20 -34.99 -35.79
N LEU A 121 26.11 -35.69 -35.10
CA LEU A 121 26.43 -35.46 -33.70
C LEU A 121 27.07 -34.08 -33.48
N VAL A 122 27.92 -33.62 -34.42
CA VAL A 122 28.52 -32.28 -34.36
C VAL A 122 27.47 -31.17 -34.50
N VAL A 123 26.52 -31.30 -35.44
CA VAL A 123 25.44 -30.29 -35.61
C VAL A 123 24.51 -30.25 -34.40
N ILE A 124 24.11 -31.41 -33.87
CA ILE A 124 23.28 -31.49 -32.65
C ILE A 124 24.00 -30.88 -31.45
N ARG A 125 25.31 -31.16 -31.30
CA ARG A 125 26.15 -30.57 -30.25
C ARG A 125 26.19 -29.05 -30.37
N ASP A 126 26.44 -28.53 -31.56
CA ASP A 126 26.67 -27.09 -31.76
C ASP A 126 25.36 -26.28 -31.59
N VAL A 127 24.23 -26.80 -32.07
CA VAL A 127 22.90 -26.19 -31.85
C VAL A 127 22.48 -26.25 -30.38
N SER A 128 22.71 -27.38 -29.70
CA SER A 128 22.40 -27.52 -28.27
C SER A 128 23.27 -26.59 -27.41
N THR A 129 24.53 -26.40 -27.80
CA THR A 129 25.47 -25.49 -27.14
C THR A 129 25.03 -24.03 -27.32
N ALA A 130 24.64 -23.63 -28.54
CA ALA A 130 24.12 -22.29 -28.81
C ALA A 130 22.80 -22.00 -28.06
N ALA A 131 21.88 -22.97 -28.02
CA ALA A 131 20.62 -22.84 -27.29
C ALA A 131 20.84 -22.72 -25.77
N ALA A 132 21.76 -23.52 -25.21
CA ALA A 132 22.12 -23.47 -23.79
C ALA A 132 22.78 -22.14 -23.40
N ILE A 133 23.67 -21.61 -24.24
CA ILE A 133 24.29 -20.29 -24.02
C ILE A 133 23.24 -19.18 -24.11
N GLY A 134 22.33 -19.24 -25.09
CA GLY A 134 21.26 -18.26 -25.24
C GLY A 134 20.29 -18.24 -24.07
N THR A 135 19.92 -19.42 -23.54
CA THR A 135 19.07 -19.51 -22.34
C THR A 135 19.79 -19.10 -21.06
N ALA A 136 21.07 -19.43 -20.92
CA ALA A 136 21.88 -18.97 -19.79
C ALA A 136 22.05 -17.44 -19.78
N LEU A 137 22.32 -16.82 -20.93
CA LEU A 137 22.37 -15.36 -21.05
C LEU A 137 21.01 -14.72 -20.79
N ALA A 138 19.92 -15.30 -21.30
CA ALA A 138 18.57 -14.81 -21.04
C ALA A 138 18.21 -14.89 -19.55
N ALA A 139 18.58 -15.98 -18.86
CA ALA A 139 18.38 -16.11 -17.42
C ALA A 139 19.21 -15.07 -16.63
N VAL A 140 20.48 -14.88 -16.97
CA VAL A 140 21.36 -13.90 -16.31
C VAL A 140 20.91 -12.45 -16.54
N THR A 141 20.31 -12.15 -17.70
CA THR A 141 19.92 -10.78 -18.06
C THR A 141 18.50 -10.41 -17.64
N LEU A 142 17.59 -11.39 -17.56
CA LEU A 142 16.19 -11.16 -17.19
C LEU A 142 15.90 -11.44 -15.71
N GLU A 143 16.80 -12.09 -14.97
CA GLU A 143 16.64 -12.32 -13.54
C GLU A 143 17.50 -11.34 -12.71
N SER A 144 16.89 -10.72 -11.71
CA SER A 144 17.60 -10.11 -10.60
C SER A 144 18.03 -11.23 -9.65
N PHE A 145 19.33 -11.52 -9.58
CA PHE A 145 19.87 -12.53 -8.66
C PHE A 145 19.67 -12.11 -7.19
N SER A 146 18.53 -12.47 -6.61
CA SER A 146 18.37 -12.58 -5.16
C SER A 146 18.42 -14.06 -4.81
N PHE A 147 19.57 -14.53 -4.33
CA PHE A 147 19.67 -15.86 -3.75
C PHE A 147 19.03 -15.80 -2.36
N GLY A 148 17.76 -16.21 -2.26
CA GLY A 148 17.20 -16.63 -0.98
C GLY A 148 18.03 -17.81 -0.47
N GLY A 149 18.83 -17.60 0.58
CA GLY A 149 19.69 -18.64 1.14
C GLY A 149 18.91 -19.91 1.42
N LEU A 150 19.43 -21.06 1.01
CA LEU A 150 18.87 -22.37 1.29
C LEU A 150 18.78 -22.57 2.82
N ALA A 151 17.61 -22.32 3.37
CA ALA A 151 17.31 -22.56 4.78
C ALA A 151 17.05 -24.05 5.02
N TYR A 152 18.12 -24.87 4.99
CA TYR A 152 18.07 -26.21 5.56
C TYR A 152 18.59 -26.16 7.00
N TRP A 153 17.67 -26.00 7.95
CA TRP A 153 17.96 -26.13 9.38
C TRP A 153 18.10 -27.63 9.74
N GLY A 154 19.34 -28.11 9.78
CA GLY A 154 19.67 -29.47 10.24
C GLY A 154 21.05 -29.52 10.91
N LEU A 155 21.41 -30.70 11.43
CA LEU A 155 22.63 -31.01 12.21
C LEU A 155 23.93 -30.35 11.71
N ILE A 156 24.06 -30.14 10.39
CA ILE A 156 25.25 -29.58 9.74
C ILE A 156 25.38 -28.07 10.00
N GLY A 157 24.27 -27.33 10.09
CA GLY A 157 24.28 -25.89 10.38
C GLY A 157 24.75 -25.57 11.80
N GLN A 158 24.46 -26.44 12.77
CA GLN A 158 24.96 -26.32 14.14
C GLN A 158 26.44 -26.69 14.27
N ALA A 159 26.97 -27.57 13.40
CA ALA A 159 28.36 -28.00 13.44
C ALA A 159 29.35 -27.00 12.79
N MET A 160 28.90 -26.18 11.83
CA MET A 160 29.81 -25.34 11.01
C MET A 160 29.93 -23.87 11.45
N GLY A 161 29.08 -23.37 12.35
CA GLY A 161 29.21 -22.04 12.98
C GLY A 161 29.41 -20.88 11.99
N GLU A 162 30.29 -19.92 12.32
CA GLU A 162 30.54 -18.69 11.52
C GLU A 162 31.02 -18.93 10.08
N ARG A 163 31.44 -20.15 9.71
CA ARG A 163 31.82 -20.50 8.33
C ARG A 163 30.61 -20.88 7.46
N TRP A 164 29.39 -20.81 7.98
CA TRP A 164 28.17 -21.18 7.26
C TRP A 164 27.97 -20.42 5.95
N VAL A 165 28.44 -19.18 5.81
CA VAL A 165 28.36 -18.44 4.53
C VAL A 165 29.25 -19.08 3.45
N LEU A 166 30.47 -19.49 3.81
CA LEU A 166 31.34 -20.23 2.89
C LEU A 166 30.80 -21.65 2.65
N GLY A 167 30.22 -22.26 3.69
CA GLY A 167 29.49 -23.52 3.60
C GLY A 167 28.29 -23.45 2.65
N GLN A 168 27.53 -22.34 2.65
CA GLN A 168 26.42 -22.12 1.74
C GLN A 168 26.90 -21.86 0.32
N ALA A 169 28.01 -21.14 0.12
CA ALA A 169 28.60 -20.98 -1.20
C ALA A 169 29.05 -22.33 -1.77
N ILE A 170 29.77 -23.14 -0.99
CA ILE A 170 30.22 -24.48 -1.40
C ILE A 170 29.02 -25.40 -1.61
N LEU A 171 28.03 -25.39 -0.72
CA LEU A 171 26.83 -26.21 -0.83
C LEU A 171 25.97 -25.79 -2.02
N SER A 172 25.88 -24.50 -2.33
CA SER A 172 25.17 -23.99 -3.52
C SER A 172 25.89 -24.39 -4.80
N VAL A 173 27.23 -24.40 -4.80
CA VAL A 173 28.02 -24.93 -5.90
C VAL A 173 27.82 -26.44 -6.04
N VAL A 174 27.82 -27.20 -4.93
CA VAL A 174 27.54 -28.65 -4.92
C VAL A 174 26.11 -28.96 -5.37
N TYR A 175 25.11 -28.20 -4.94
CA TYR A 175 23.73 -28.30 -5.43
C TYR A 175 23.62 -27.91 -6.90
N GLY A 176 24.34 -26.89 -7.34
CA GLY A 176 24.42 -26.51 -8.74
C GLY A 176 24.95 -27.67 -9.58
N PHE A 177 26.08 -28.27 -9.18
CA PHE A 177 26.63 -29.46 -9.85
C PHE A 177 25.71 -30.68 -9.75
N GLY A 178 25.04 -30.89 -8.60
CA GLY A 178 24.07 -31.97 -8.40
C GLY A 178 22.83 -31.81 -9.29
N MET A 179 22.31 -30.60 -9.42
CA MET A 179 21.19 -30.27 -10.30
C MET A 179 21.58 -30.38 -11.76
N VAL A 180 22.80 -29.99 -12.14
CA VAL A 180 23.35 -30.24 -13.48
C VAL A 180 23.44 -31.75 -13.74
N ALA A 181 23.93 -32.56 -12.79
CA ALA A 181 23.97 -34.01 -12.93
C ALA A 181 22.57 -34.64 -13.06
N VAL A 182 21.59 -34.17 -12.28
CA VAL A 182 20.18 -34.58 -12.41
C VAL A 182 19.63 -34.20 -13.78
N HIS A 183 19.91 -33.00 -14.29
CA HIS A 183 19.47 -32.57 -15.62
C HIS A 183 20.15 -33.35 -16.75
N ILE A 184 21.44 -33.64 -16.64
CA ILE A 184 22.16 -34.50 -17.59
C ILE A 184 21.56 -35.90 -17.57
N THR A 185 21.27 -36.46 -16.39
CA THR A 185 20.67 -37.78 -16.26
C THR A 185 19.25 -37.78 -16.82
N MET A 186 18.45 -36.75 -16.53
CA MET A 186 17.09 -36.57 -17.05
C MET A 186 17.10 -36.45 -18.59
N LEU A 187 17.92 -35.56 -19.15
CA LEU A 187 18.05 -35.35 -20.59
C LEU A 187 18.61 -36.59 -21.30
N GLY A 188 19.60 -37.27 -20.70
CA GLY A 188 20.12 -38.55 -21.18
C GLY A 188 19.06 -39.65 -21.17
N SER A 189 18.24 -39.71 -20.11
CA SER A 189 17.11 -40.65 -20.01
C SER A 189 16.04 -40.35 -21.06
N LEU A 190 15.73 -39.07 -21.31
CA LEU A 190 14.81 -38.64 -22.36
C LEU A 190 15.37 -38.98 -23.75
N LEU A 191 16.67 -38.82 -24.00
CA LEU A 191 17.32 -39.22 -25.25
C LEU A 191 17.26 -40.74 -25.47
N VAL A 192 17.48 -41.55 -24.44
CA VAL A 192 17.32 -43.02 -24.49
C VAL A 192 15.85 -43.42 -24.67
N MET A 193 14.91 -42.70 -24.05
CA MET A 193 13.47 -42.89 -24.26
C MET A 193 13.08 -42.55 -25.70
N ILE A 194 13.63 -41.52 -26.34
CA ILE A 194 13.40 -41.20 -27.77
C ILE A 194 13.99 -42.27 -28.71
N GLN A 195 15.03 -42.99 -28.26
CA GLN A 195 15.57 -44.11 -29.01
C GLN A 195 14.66 -45.35 -28.95
N THR A 196 13.87 -45.50 -27.88
CA THR A 196 13.04 -46.69 -27.60
C THR A 196 11.53 -46.47 -27.79
N GLN A 197 11.06 -45.22 -27.73
CA GLN A 197 9.68 -44.75 -27.86
C GLN A 197 9.64 -43.54 -28.80
N ASP A 198 8.48 -43.19 -29.36
CA ASP A 198 8.40 -42.01 -30.24
C ASP A 198 8.65 -40.70 -29.46
N ALA A 199 9.20 -39.70 -30.15
CA ALA A 199 9.63 -38.43 -29.54
C ALA A 199 8.48 -37.69 -28.85
N PHE A 200 7.26 -37.92 -29.32
CA PHE A 200 6.05 -37.34 -28.75
C PHE A 200 5.73 -37.88 -27.35
N THR A 201 5.69 -39.21 -27.18
CA THR A 201 5.40 -39.87 -25.90
C THR A 201 6.45 -39.52 -24.84
N THR A 202 7.69 -39.30 -25.27
CA THR A 202 8.78 -38.91 -24.38
C THR A 202 8.64 -37.46 -23.90
N SER A 203 8.08 -36.57 -24.73
CA SER A 203 7.88 -35.15 -24.38
C SER A 203 6.70 -34.88 -23.43
N SER A 204 5.73 -35.80 -23.31
CA SER A 204 4.55 -35.64 -22.45
C SER A 204 4.78 -36.02 -20.98
N VAL A 205 5.80 -36.84 -20.70
CA VAL A 205 6.13 -37.32 -19.35
C VAL A 205 6.57 -36.20 -18.39
N PRO A 206 7.48 -35.28 -18.78
CA PRO A 206 7.87 -34.16 -17.90
C PRO A 206 6.72 -33.19 -17.65
N LEU A 207 5.85 -32.98 -18.65
CA LEU A 207 4.68 -32.09 -18.54
C LEU A 207 3.67 -32.64 -17.52
N TYR A 208 3.41 -33.95 -17.54
CA TYR A 208 2.52 -34.61 -16.60
C TYR A 208 3.09 -34.62 -15.18
N ALA A 209 4.40 -34.88 -15.05
CA ALA A 209 5.10 -34.83 -13.77
C ALA A 209 5.06 -33.42 -13.14
N ALA A 210 5.24 -32.36 -13.93
CA ALA A 210 5.15 -30.98 -13.48
C ALA A 210 3.72 -30.61 -13.01
N LEU A 211 2.69 -31.01 -13.76
CA LEU A 211 1.29 -30.77 -13.38
C LEU A 211 0.89 -31.51 -12.09
N CYS A 212 1.29 -32.78 -11.94
CA CYS A 212 1.06 -33.54 -10.71
C CYS A 212 1.79 -32.93 -9.51
N SER A 213 3.05 -32.50 -9.67
CA SER A 213 3.81 -31.85 -8.61
C SER A 213 3.15 -30.56 -8.12
N GLN A 214 2.54 -29.77 -9.02
CA GLN A 214 1.92 -28.50 -8.63
C GLN A 214 0.54 -28.66 -7.98
N LEU A 215 -0.26 -29.65 -8.38
CA LEU A 215 -1.55 -29.96 -7.74
C LEU A 215 -1.37 -30.44 -6.28
N ILE A 216 -0.24 -31.06 -5.96
CA ILE A 216 0.10 -31.55 -4.62
C ILE A 216 0.52 -30.40 -3.69
N VAL A 217 1.17 -29.35 -4.21
CA VAL A 217 1.73 -28.25 -3.40
C VAL A 217 0.72 -27.10 -3.16
N GLY A 218 -0.31 -26.95 -4.01
CA GLY A 218 -1.39 -25.97 -3.77
C GLY A 218 -2.63 -26.19 -4.63
N PHE A 219 -3.72 -26.62 -4.01
CA PHE A 219 -4.98 -26.96 -4.70
C PHE A 219 -5.81 -25.71 -5.07
N SER A 220 -6.35 -25.69 -6.30
CA SER A 220 -7.44 -24.78 -6.69
C SER A 220 -8.37 -25.44 -7.73
N LEU A 221 -9.63 -25.00 -7.78
CA LEU A 221 -10.62 -25.53 -8.73
C LEU A 221 -10.23 -25.28 -10.19
N SER A 222 -9.60 -24.14 -10.49
CA SER A 222 -9.08 -23.84 -11.83
C SER A 222 -7.88 -24.72 -12.20
N ARG A 223 -6.97 -24.98 -11.26
CA ARG A 223 -5.81 -25.88 -11.49
C ARG A 223 -6.27 -27.31 -11.72
N LEU A 224 -7.25 -27.78 -10.95
CA LEU A 224 -7.86 -29.10 -11.14
C LEU A 224 -8.53 -29.20 -12.52
N TRP A 225 -9.27 -28.16 -12.95
CA TRP A 225 -9.96 -28.13 -14.24
C TRP A 225 -9.02 -28.16 -15.45
N PHE A 226 -8.02 -27.27 -15.50
CA PHE A 226 -7.05 -27.26 -16.61
C PHE A 226 -6.09 -28.45 -16.55
N GLY A 227 -5.78 -28.97 -15.36
CA GLY A 227 -5.10 -30.25 -15.18
C GLY A 227 -5.90 -31.41 -15.78
N ALA A 228 -7.20 -31.51 -15.50
CA ALA A 228 -8.08 -32.52 -16.07
C ALA A 228 -8.16 -32.42 -17.61
N LEU A 229 -8.29 -31.21 -18.17
CA LEU A 229 -8.26 -30.99 -19.62
C LEU A 229 -6.94 -31.46 -20.26
N CYS A 230 -5.80 -31.23 -19.60
CA CYS A 230 -4.51 -31.76 -20.05
C CYS A 230 -4.52 -33.29 -20.04
N THR A 231 -4.93 -33.92 -18.93
CA THR A 231 -4.93 -35.39 -18.81
C THR A 231 -5.82 -36.09 -19.85
N ILE A 232 -7.02 -35.55 -20.10
CA ILE A 232 -7.96 -36.08 -21.09
C ILE A 232 -7.42 -35.89 -22.52
N SER A 233 -6.75 -34.77 -22.80
CA SER A 233 -6.12 -34.52 -24.11
C SER A 233 -4.97 -35.49 -24.38
N THR A 234 -4.14 -35.79 -23.38
CA THR A 234 -3.08 -36.80 -23.48
C THR A 234 -3.65 -38.18 -23.77
N PHE A 235 -4.75 -38.55 -23.09
CA PHE A 235 -5.39 -39.85 -23.26
C PHE A 235 -5.98 -40.05 -24.66
N VAL A 236 -6.63 -39.02 -25.21
CA VAL A 236 -7.18 -39.05 -26.58
C VAL A 236 -6.09 -39.15 -27.65
N PHE A 237 -4.89 -38.64 -27.37
CA PHE A 237 -3.77 -38.65 -28.31
C PHE A 237 -2.91 -39.92 -28.25
N LEU A 238 -2.76 -40.52 -27.06
CA LEU A 238 -1.95 -41.74 -26.85
C LEU A 238 -2.70 -43.04 -27.18
N ASP A 239 -4.00 -43.00 -27.44
CA ASP A 239 -4.78 -44.17 -27.85
C ASP A 239 -4.30 -44.65 -29.24
N ASP A 240 -3.50 -45.71 -29.25
CA ASP A 240 -2.93 -46.36 -30.44
C ASP A 240 -4.03 -47.19 -31.15
N PRO A 241 -4.12 -47.28 -32.49
CA PRO A 241 -5.21 -47.97 -33.19
C PRO A 241 -5.33 -49.49 -32.93
N GLY A 242 -4.43 -50.07 -32.14
CA GLY A 242 -4.30 -51.52 -31.95
C GLY A 242 -4.85 -52.09 -30.64
N THR A 243 -5.23 -51.29 -29.64
CA THR A 243 -5.42 -51.81 -28.26
C THR A 243 -6.82 -51.62 -27.66
N VAL A 244 -7.69 -50.77 -28.22
CA VAL A 244 -9.10 -50.66 -27.77
C VAL A 244 -10.03 -50.44 -28.98
N SER A 245 -11.07 -51.28 -29.10
CA SER A 245 -12.10 -51.24 -30.16
C SER A 245 -13.04 -50.03 -30.02
N THR A 246 -12.52 -48.81 -30.15
CA THR A 246 -13.29 -47.57 -30.24
C THR A 246 -13.25 -47.06 -31.67
N GLY A 247 -14.36 -47.25 -32.40
CA GLY A 247 -14.43 -46.93 -33.82
C GLY A 247 -14.02 -45.49 -34.14
N SER A 248 -13.26 -45.32 -35.24
CA SER A 248 -12.73 -44.03 -35.76
C SER A 248 -13.71 -42.84 -35.68
N ARG A 249 -15.01 -43.08 -35.86
CA ARG A 249 -16.07 -42.05 -35.75
C ARG A 249 -16.29 -41.48 -34.35
N MET A 250 -16.08 -42.28 -33.30
CA MET A 250 -16.21 -41.86 -31.90
C MET A 250 -15.02 -40.98 -31.49
N LYS A 251 -13.80 -41.34 -31.93
CA LYS A 251 -12.57 -40.56 -31.70
C LYS A 251 -12.66 -39.15 -32.30
N LEU A 252 -13.23 -39.03 -33.51
CA LEU A 252 -13.46 -37.73 -34.14
C LEU A 252 -14.51 -36.88 -33.39
N ARG A 253 -15.55 -37.50 -32.82
CA ARG A 253 -16.57 -36.82 -32.01
C ARG A 253 -16.03 -36.35 -30.66
N VAL A 254 -15.25 -37.20 -29.98
CA VAL A 254 -14.58 -36.87 -28.71
C VAL A 254 -13.56 -35.75 -28.91
N SER A 255 -12.76 -35.81 -29.98
CA SER A 255 -11.81 -34.74 -30.30
C SER A 255 -12.50 -33.41 -30.58
N ARG A 256 -13.62 -33.39 -31.33
CA ARG A 256 -14.38 -32.16 -31.58
C ARG A 256 -15.03 -31.59 -30.33
N LEU A 257 -15.58 -32.44 -29.46
CA LEU A 257 -16.16 -32.02 -28.19
C LEU A 257 -15.10 -31.42 -27.25
N LEU A 258 -13.93 -32.06 -27.16
CA LEU A 258 -12.80 -31.57 -26.38
C LEU A 258 -12.33 -30.19 -26.86
N THR A 259 -12.25 -29.98 -28.18
CA THR A 259 -11.90 -28.66 -28.75
C THR A 259 -12.92 -27.58 -28.38
N LEU A 260 -14.22 -27.90 -28.41
CA LEU A 260 -15.28 -26.95 -28.04
C LEU A 260 -15.24 -26.60 -26.55
N VAL A 261 -15.03 -27.59 -25.67
CA VAL A 261 -14.92 -27.37 -24.22
C VAL A 261 -13.66 -26.57 -23.86
N ALA A 262 -12.53 -26.85 -24.51
CA ALA A 262 -11.31 -26.08 -24.33
C ALA A 262 -11.51 -24.62 -24.79
N ALA A 263 -12.09 -24.39 -25.97
CA ALA A 263 -12.36 -23.05 -26.48
C ALA A 263 -13.28 -22.25 -25.54
N ALA A 264 -14.36 -22.84 -25.06
CA ALA A 264 -15.25 -22.20 -24.09
C ALA A 264 -14.54 -21.87 -22.77
N SER A 265 -13.72 -22.78 -22.25
CA SER A 265 -12.94 -22.58 -21.02
C SER A 265 -11.94 -21.42 -21.15
N PHE A 266 -11.28 -21.29 -22.31
CA PHE A 266 -10.36 -20.18 -22.58
C PHE A 266 -11.09 -18.84 -22.78
N ILE A 267 -12.28 -18.83 -23.38
CA ILE A 267 -13.11 -17.62 -23.51
C ILE A 267 -13.55 -17.12 -22.13
N VAL A 268 -14.00 -18.02 -21.24
CA VAL A 268 -14.36 -17.65 -19.86
C VAL A 268 -13.15 -17.10 -19.10
N LEU A 269 -11.98 -17.75 -19.22
CA LEU A 269 -10.75 -17.26 -18.60
C LEU A 269 -10.35 -15.88 -19.14
N ALA A 270 -10.48 -15.66 -20.45
CA ALA A 270 -10.20 -14.38 -21.09
C ALA A 270 -11.16 -13.28 -20.60
N LEU A 271 -12.46 -13.57 -20.50
CA LEU A 271 -13.46 -12.62 -20.00
C LEU A 271 -13.24 -12.26 -18.52
N LEU A 272 -12.92 -13.25 -17.68
CA LEU A 272 -12.58 -13.02 -16.26
C LEU A 272 -11.30 -12.19 -16.12
N SER A 273 -10.31 -12.41 -16.99
CA SER A 273 -9.08 -11.60 -17.01
C SER A 273 -9.27 -10.20 -17.59
N TRP A 274 -10.22 -10.01 -18.51
CA TRP A 274 -10.55 -8.70 -19.10
C TRP A 274 -11.26 -7.78 -18.10
N GLN A 275 -11.95 -8.34 -17.11
CA GLN A 275 -12.56 -7.57 -16.02
C GLN A 275 -11.55 -7.03 -14.98
N GLN A 276 -10.26 -7.36 -15.10
CA GLN A 276 -9.21 -6.83 -14.23
C GLN A 276 -8.38 -5.78 -15.00
N PRO A 277 -8.45 -4.47 -14.69
CA PRO A 277 -7.64 -3.48 -15.37
C PRO A 277 -6.14 -3.70 -15.08
N PHE A 278 -5.33 -3.75 -16.14
CA PHE A 278 -3.87 -3.74 -16.07
C PHE A 278 -3.39 -2.49 -15.33
N ARG A 279 -2.91 -2.62 -14.08
CA ARG A 279 -2.18 -1.56 -13.38
C ARG A 279 -0.70 -1.91 -13.29
N ILE A 280 0.14 -1.04 -13.86
CA ILE A 280 1.58 -1.00 -13.59
C ILE A 280 1.75 -0.34 -12.22
N PRO A 281 2.39 -0.97 -11.21
CA PRO A 281 2.68 -0.30 -9.95
C PRO A 281 3.74 0.77 -10.18
N ARG A 282 3.38 2.05 -10.01
CA ARG A 282 4.38 3.11 -9.79
C ARG A 282 4.74 3.12 -8.31
N LEU A 283 6.03 3.02 -8.04
CA LEU A 283 6.65 3.12 -6.73
C LEU A 283 6.68 4.60 -6.28
N GLY A 284 6.30 4.86 -5.03
CA GLY A 284 6.65 6.09 -4.31
C GLY A 284 5.60 7.21 -4.33
N GLY A 285 4.75 7.24 -3.31
CA GLY A 285 3.87 8.36 -3.01
C GLY A 285 3.04 8.05 -1.76
N THR A 286 3.37 8.69 -0.65
CA THR A 286 2.61 8.64 0.60
C THR A 286 1.17 9.10 0.36
N GLY A 287 0.21 8.20 0.59
CA GLY A 287 -1.06 8.57 1.23
C GLY A 287 -2.18 9.23 0.42
N SER A 288 -2.21 9.14 -0.91
CA SER A 288 -3.45 9.42 -1.67
C SER A 288 -3.63 8.45 -2.83
N ALA A 289 -4.83 7.90 -2.98
CA ALA A 289 -5.19 7.19 -4.20
C ALA A 289 -5.07 8.19 -5.36
N PRO A 290 -4.33 7.89 -6.45
CA PRO A 290 -4.41 8.72 -7.63
C PRO A 290 -5.86 8.65 -8.12
N LEU A 291 -6.54 9.79 -8.12
CA LEU A 291 -7.82 9.95 -8.81
C LEU A 291 -7.65 9.41 -10.22
N GLU A 292 -8.61 8.62 -10.70
CA GLU A 292 -8.53 8.03 -12.03
C GLU A 292 -8.25 9.13 -13.07
N GLU A 293 -7.08 9.08 -13.74
CA GLU A 293 -6.54 10.20 -14.56
C GLU A 293 -7.53 10.69 -15.64
N THR A 294 -8.50 9.86 -16.03
CA THR A 294 -9.56 10.17 -17.00
C THR A 294 -10.74 10.97 -16.42
N ALA A 295 -10.88 11.06 -15.09
CA ALA A 295 -12.02 11.69 -14.41
C ALA A 295 -11.73 13.11 -13.87
N VAL A 296 -10.51 13.62 -14.09
CA VAL A 296 -10.06 14.90 -13.53
C VAL A 296 -9.36 15.74 -14.59
N ALA A 297 -9.61 17.04 -14.58
CA ALA A 297 -8.92 18.02 -15.41
C ALA A 297 -8.19 19.09 -14.56
N PRO A 298 -7.17 19.76 -15.14
CA PRO A 298 -6.47 20.86 -14.48
C PRO A 298 -7.42 21.97 -13.99
N PRO A 299 -7.03 22.74 -12.97
CA PRO A 299 -7.87 23.81 -12.43
C PRO A 299 -8.01 24.95 -13.46
N ILE A 300 -9.18 25.61 -13.47
CA ILE A 300 -9.47 26.74 -14.38
C ILE A 300 -8.59 27.96 -14.04
N GLN A 301 -8.37 28.20 -12.74
CA GLN A 301 -7.53 29.27 -12.23
C GLN A 301 -6.33 28.68 -11.50
N GLN A 302 -5.21 29.39 -11.49
CA GLN A 302 -4.07 29.03 -10.64
C GLN A 302 -4.53 28.84 -9.20
N TYR A 303 -4.13 27.72 -8.59
CA TYR A 303 -4.51 27.32 -7.23
C TYR A 303 -6.01 27.06 -7.01
N GLY A 304 -6.84 27.04 -8.05
CA GLY A 304 -8.23 26.60 -7.98
C GLY A 304 -8.35 25.08 -7.74
N PRO A 305 -9.54 24.57 -7.36
CA PRO A 305 -9.77 23.15 -7.21
C PRO A 305 -9.63 22.41 -8.55
N LEU A 306 -9.19 21.16 -8.49
CA LEU A 306 -9.20 20.28 -9.67
C LEU A 306 -10.60 20.14 -10.22
N GLN A 307 -10.75 20.13 -11.55
CA GLN A 307 -12.05 20.00 -12.18
C GLN A 307 -12.44 18.52 -12.24
N TYR A 308 -13.65 18.19 -11.82
CA TYR A 308 -14.17 16.84 -11.93
C TYR A 308 -14.93 16.69 -13.26
N THR A 309 -14.47 15.80 -14.14
CA THR A 309 -14.98 15.69 -15.52
C THR A 309 -15.94 14.53 -15.73
N ASN A 310 -16.03 13.60 -14.77
CA ASN A 310 -16.91 12.43 -14.88
C ASN A 310 -18.31 12.74 -14.32
N ASP A 311 -19.20 13.25 -15.16
CA ASP A 311 -20.59 13.54 -14.78
C ASP A 311 -21.45 12.28 -14.54
N ARG A 312 -20.96 11.08 -14.87
CA ARG A 312 -21.71 9.83 -14.70
C ARG A 312 -21.63 9.23 -13.31
N VAL A 313 -20.65 9.63 -12.52
CA VAL A 313 -20.41 9.14 -11.16
C VAL A 313 -20.39 10.31 -10.22
N HIS A 314 -21.10 10.23 -9.10
CA HIS A 314 -21.08 11.28 -8.11
C HIS A 314 -19.66 11.40 -7.50
N PRO A 315 -19.09 12.62 -7.32
CA PRO A 315 -17.73 12.78 -6.80
C PRO A 315 -17.47 12.06 -5.47
N VAL A 316 -18.46 12.06 -4.56
CA VAL A 316 -18.36 11.33 -3.27
C VAL A 316 -18.24 9.82 -3.48
N ASP A 317 -18.97 9.24 -4.45
CA ASP A 317 -18.87 7.81 -4.74
C ASP A 317 -17.51 7.46 -5.35
N GLN A 318 -17.01 8.29 -6.29
CA GLN A 318 -15.67 8.12 -6.85
C GLN A 318 -14.59 8.18 -5.75
N LEU A 319 -14.61 9.19 -4.89
CA LEU A 319 -13.64 9.36 -3.81
C LEU A 319 -13.64 8.17 -2.83
N VAL A 320 -14.82 7.64 -2.52
CA VAL A 320 -14.94 6.46 -1.65
C VAL A 320 -14.42 5.21 -2.34
N ARG A 321 -14.76 4.96 -3.61
CA ARG A 321 -14.23 3.81 -4.36
C ARG A 321 -12.71 3.84 -4.48
N ASP A 322 -12.15 5.01 -4.80
CA ASP A 322 -10.70 5.20 -4.93
C ASP A 322 -9.98 4.98 -3.59
N ALA A 323 -10.55 5.52 -2.51
CA ALA A 323 -10.01 5.36 -1.16
C ALA A 323 -10.13 3.90 -0.67
N GLU A 324 -11.26 3.23 -0.88
CA GLU A 324 -11.47 1.82 -0.56
C GLU A 324 -10.49 0.92 -1.33
N ALA A 325 -10.28 1.18 -2.62
CA ALA A 325 -9.34 0.42 -3.45
C ALA A 325 -7.89 0.59 -2.96
N SER A 326 -7.47 1.83 -2.68
CA SER A 326 -6.15 2.11 -2.11
C SER A 326 -5.98 1.44 -0.74
N TRP A 327 -7.01 1.50 0.09
CA TRP A 327 -7.00 0.91 1.42
C TRP A 327 -6.89 -0.62 1.40
N MET A 328 -7.67 -1.27 0.54
CA MET A 328 -7.58 -2.72 0.35
C MET A 328 -6.19 -3.15 -0.12
N SER A 329 -5.55 -2.36 -0.99
CA SER A 329 -4.15 -2.58 -1.37
C SER A 329 -3.23 -2.49 -0.14
N THR A 330 -3.34 -1.47 0.69
CA THR A 330 -2.54 -1.35 1.93
C THR A 330 -2.70 -2.57 2.83
N LEU A 331 -3.93 -3.06 3.02
CA LEU A 331 -4.20 -4.24 3.84
C LEU A 331 -3.59 -5.53 3.28
N GLN A 332 -3.56 -5.68 1.95
CA GLN A 332 -3.00 -6.87 1.29
C GLN A 332 -1.47 -6.96 1.38
N HIS A 333 -0.79 -5.83 1.51
CA HIS A 333 0.68 -5.77 1.52
C HIS A 333 1.29 -5.86 2.93
N GLN A 334 0.49 -6.04 3.98
CA GLN A 334 1.00 -6.11 5.35
C GLN A 334 1.90 -7.34 5.58
N SER A 335 3.05 -7.11 6.21
CA SER A 335 4.05 -8.11 6.52
C SER A 335 3.54 -9.20 7.47
N GLN A 336 3.67 -10.46 7.04
CA GLN A 336 3.20 -11.62 7.80
C GLN A 336 4.26 -12.28 8.67
N THR A 337 5.55 -12.04 8.39
CA THR A 337 6.69 -12.55 9.17
C THR A 337 7.60 -11.42 9.63
N MET A 338 8.48 -11.69 10.60
CA MET A 338 9.45 -10.72 11.09
C MET A 338 10.42 -10.31 9.98
N GLU A 339 10.88 -11.26 9.17
CA GLU A 339 11.80 -11.02 8.06
C GLU A 339 11.18 -10.13 7.00
N ALA A 340 9.90 -10.36 6.66
CA ALA A 340 9.15 -9.50 5.75
C ALA A 340 9.03 -8.07 6.30
N ALA A 341 8.68 -7.91 7.58
CA ALA A 341 8.59 -6.59 8.22
C ALA A 341 9.95 -5.85 8.24
N VAL A 342 11.06 -6.57 8.41
CA VAL A 342 12.41 -5.99 8.33
C VAL A 342 12.76 -5.58 6.90
N ILE A 343 12.38 -6.37 5.90
CA ILE A 343 12.59 -6.03 4.48
C ILE A 343 11.78 -4.79 4.12
N GLU A 344 10.50 -4.77 4.49
CA GLU A 344 9.61 -3.63 4.21
C GLU A 344 10.07 -2.37 4.94
N TYR A 345 10.50 -2.48 6.21
CA TYR A 345 11.10 -1.36 6.94
C TYR A 345 12.29 -0.75 6.19
N LYS A 346 13.22 -1.60 5.72
CA LYS A 346 14.40 -1.16 4.97
C LYS A 346 14.01 -0.56 3.62
N HIS A 347 13.01 -1.14 2.95
CA HIS A 347 12.49 -0.61 1.70
C HIS A 347 11.89 0.79 1.88
N ARG A 348 11.09 1.01 2.94
CA ARG A 348 10.45 2.29 3.23
C ARG A 348 11.42 3.38 3.66
N TYR A 349 12.30 3.07 4.62
CA TYR A 349 13.09 4.09 5.31
C TYR A 349 14.57 4.11 4.90
N ASN A 350 15.01 3.14 4.11
CA ASN A 350 16.40 2.98 3.68
C ASN A 350 17.40 2.90 4.87
N ILE A 351 16.94 2.42 6.02
CA ILE A 351 17.73 2.24 7.24
C ILE A 351 17.40 0.91 7.91
N PRO A 352 18.32 0.29 8.68
CA PRO A 352 17.99 -0.89 9.46
C PRO A 352 17.03 -0.56 10.62
N PRO A 353 16.19 -1.51 11.06
CA PRO A 353 15.27 -1.32 12.18
C PRO A 353 15.99 -1.11 13.53
N PRO A 354 15.30 -0.54 14.54
CA PRO A 354 15.83 -0.35 15.89
C PRO A 354 16.32 -1.64 16.55
N PRO A 355 17.23 -1.55 17.54
CA PRO A 355 17.38 -2.61 18.52
C PRO A 355 16.03 -2.99 19.15
N ASN A 356 15.85 -4.27 19.46
CA ASN A 356 14.59 -4.83 19.99
C ASN A 356 13.37 -4.73 19.04
N PHE A 357 13.58 -4.51 17.73
CA PHE A 357 12.50 -4.57 16.74
C PHE A 357 11.81 -5.95 16.69
N ASP A 358 12.56 -7.03 16.92
CA ASP A 358 12.03 -8.38 17.05
C ASP A 358 11.06 -8.49 18.26
N ARG A 359 11.39 -7.86 19.38
CA ARG A 359 10.53 -7.79 20.58
C ARG A 359 9.27 -6.98 20.31
N TRP A 360 9.40 -5.87 19.60
CA TRP A 360 8.26 -5.09 19.14
C TRP A 360 7.36 -5.90 18.20
N TYR A 361 7.93 -6.57 17.20
CA TYR A 361 7.16 -7.40 16.26
C TYR A 361 6.40 -8.52 16.98
N GLN A 362 7.07 -9.23 17.89
CA GLN A 362 6.43 -10.25 18.73
C GLN A 362 5.31 -9.65 19.59
N PHE A 363 5.53 -8.46 20.15
CA PHE A 363 4.51 -7.76 20.94
C PHE A 363 3.30 -7.39 20.07
N ALA A 364 3.51 -6.82 18.89
CA ALA A 364 2.46 -6.48 17.92
C ALA A 364 1.65 -7.70 17.50
N LYS A 365 2.31 -8.82 17.17
CA LYS A 365 1.62 -10.07 16.80
C LYS A 365 0.83 -10.68 17.96
N ARG A 366 1.38 -10.69 19.18
CA ARG A 366 0.66 -11.17 20.38
C ARG A 366 -0.58 -10.34 20.69
N LYS A 367 -0.51 -9.03 20.44
CA LYS A 367 -1.61 -8.07 20.63
C LYS A 367 -2.61 -8.07 19.46
N GLY A 368 -2.31 -8.80 18.39
CA GLY A 368 -3.18 -8.92 17.21
C GLY A 368 -3.31 -7.62 16.43
N VAL A 369 -2.23 -6.83 16.33
CA VAL A 369 -2.21 -5.61 15.50
C VAL A 369 -2.31 -5.99 14.03
N THR A 370 -3.16 -5.25 13.29
CA THR A 370 -3.42 -5.53 11.88
C THR A 370 -2.41 -4.85 10.95
N LEU A 371 -2.03 -3.60 11.25
CA LEU A 371 -1.12 -2.79 10.44
C LEU A 371 0.29 -2.87 11.00
N ILE A 372 1.12 -3.74 10.44
CA ILE A 372 2.50 -3.97 10.90
C ILE A 372 3.47 -2.97 10.27
N ASP A 373 3.19 -2.49 9.06
CA ASP A 373 4.15 -1.69 8.30
C ASP A 373 3.81 -0.19 8.29
N GLU A 374 2.62 0.21 8.76
CA GLU A 374 2.12 1.58 8.65
C GLU A 374 2.52 2.45 9.86
N TYR A 375 3.78 2.92 9.87
CA TYR A 375 4.38 3.73 10.94
C TYR A 375 5.16 4.96 10.44
N ASP A 376 4.85 5.44 9.23
CA ASP A 376 5.62 6.49 8.54
C ASP A 376 5.69 7.82 9.33
N THR A 377 4.64 8.17 10.06
CA THR A 377 4.56 9.34 10.94
C THR A 377 5.68 9.35 11.97
N ILE A 378 6.08 8.18 12.49
CA ILE A 378 7.19 8.06 13.44
C ILE A 378 8.49 8.45 12.74
N TYR A 379 8.76 7.86 11.57
CA TYR A 379 9.96 8.15 10.79
C TYR A 379 10.06 9.64 10.43
N HIS A 380 9.00 10.20 9.84
CA HIS A 380 8.99 11.59 9.41
C HIS A 380 9.08 12.58 10.59
N SER A 381 8.43 12.28 11.73
CA SER A 381 8.51 13.13 12.92
C SER A 381 9.89 13.12 13.55
N LEU A 382 10.60 11.99 13.53
CA LEU A 382 11.93 11.86 14.11
C LEU A 382 13.07 12.28 13.16
N LEU A 383 12.80 12.39 11.85
CA LEU A 383 13.82 12.67 10.84
C LEU A 383 14.70 13.89 11.15
N PRO A 384 14.17 15.08 11.53
CA PRO A 384 15.01 16.24 11.82
C PRO A 384 15.94 16.04 13.03
N PHE A 385 15.55 15.19 13.98
CA PHE A 385 16.30 14.98 15.22
C PHE A 385 17.60 14.21 15.02
N TRP A 386 17.66 13.33 14.01
CA TRP A 386 18.88 12.62 13.62
C TRP A 386 20.06 13.55 13.27
N ALA A 387 19.79 14.80 12.89
CA ALA A 387 20.82 15.78 12.56
C ALA A 387 21.66 16.23 13.75
N LEU A 388 21.11 16.14 14.97
CA LEU A 388 21.70 16.65 16.19
C LEU A 388 22.43 15.55 16.96
N PRO A 389 23.52 15.89 17.70
CA PRO A 389 24.13 14.94 18.61
C PRO A 389 23.13 14.48 19.69
N PRO A 390 23.11 13.18 20.05
CA PRO A 390 22.26 12.63 21.11
C PRO A 390 22.33 13.42 22.43
N ALA A 391 23.53 13.77 22.88
CA ALA A 391 23.75 14.57 24.08
C ALA A 391 23.08 15.96 24.03
N THR A 392 23.01 16.58 22.85
CA THR A 392 22.31 17.86 22.66
C THR A 392 20.81 17.69 22.86
N LEU A 393 20.22 16.63 22.32
CA LEU A 393 18.80 16.32 22.48
C LEU A 393 18.45 16.07 23.95
N ARG A 394 19.24 15.23 24.64
CA ARG A 394 19.08 14.97 26.08
C ARG A 394 19.20 16.25 26.91
N SER A 395 20.15 17.12 26.57
CA SER A 395 20.29 18.43 27.23
C SER A 395 19.08 19.34 27.04
N ARG A 396 18.51 19.38 25.82
CA ARG A 396 17.30 20.16 25.52
C ARG A 396 16.08 19.64 26.29
N VAL A 397 15.93 18.32 26.42
CA VAL A 397 14.86 17.74 27.26
C VAL A 397 15.03 18.13 28.72
N ARG A 398 16.25 18.01 29.29
CA ARG A 398 16.52 18.43 30.67
C ARG A 398 16.24 19.92 30.89
N GLU A 399 16.61 20.77 29.94
CA GLU A 399 16.32 22.21 29.98
C GLU A 399 14.81 22.47 29.99
N ALA A 400 14.06 21.85 29.07
CA ALA A 400 12.63 22.03 28.95
C ALA A 400 11.88 21.58 30.20
N LEU A 401 12.24 20.42 30.77
CA LEU A 401 11.63 19.87 31.97
C LEU A 401 12.03 20.63 33.24
N GLY A 402 13.27 21.13 33.30
CA GLY A 402 13.80 21.81 34.48
C GLY A 402 13.15 23.15 34.78
N PHE A 403 12.52 23.80 33.80
CA PHE A 403 11.82 25.07 33.98
C PHE A 403 10.30 24.85 34.12
N GLY A 404 9.78 24.92 35.35
CA GLY A 404 8.37 24.61 35.65
C GLY A 404 7.35 25.45 34.87
N GLY A 405 7.69 26.69 34.49
CA GLY A 405 6.81 27.56 33.67
C GLY A 405 6.57 27.07 32.25
N ASN A 406 7.31 26.04 31.78
CA ASN A 406 7.04 25.41 30.49
C ASN A 406 5.77 24.56 30.52
N ASN A 407 5.27 24.16 31.70
CA ASN A 407 4.10 23.29 31.87
C ASN A 407 4.23 21.99 31.05
N LEU A 408 5.26 21.20 31.35
CA LEU A 408 5.48 19.89 30.73
C LEU A 408 5.35 18.79 31.78
N MET A 409 4.98 17.60 31.35
CA MET A 409 5.07 16.38 32.16
C MET A 409 6.38 15.67 31.81
N GLY A 410 7.22 15.44 32.81
CA GLY A 410 8.47 14.70 32.68
C GLY A 410 8.29 13.24 33.06
N LEU A 411 8.87 12.32 32.29
CA LEU A 411 8.93 10.90 32.60
C LEU A 411 10.35 10.38 32.41
N LEU A 412 10.93 9.77 33.46
CA LEU A 412 12.30 9.27 33.45
C LEU A 412 12.30 7.74 33.40
N ILE A 413 12.95 7.18 32.39
CA ILE A 413 13.15 5.73 32.22
C ILE A 413 14.59 5.38 32.62
N ARG A 414 14.76 4.47 33.57
CA ARG A 414 16.06 3.96 34.03
C ARG A 414 16.01 2.46 34.21
N ASP A 415 17.03 1.75 33.71
CA ASP A 415 17.20 0.30 33.86
C ASP A 415 15.93 -0.46 33.47
N GLY A 416 15.29 -0.03 32.37
CA GLY A 416 14.07 -0.64 31.86
C GLY A 416 12.82 -0.40 32.71
N LYS A 417 12.75 0.69 33.49
CA LYS A 417 11.61 1.04 34.35
C LYS A 417 11.31 2.55 34.30
N ALA A 418 10.03 2.91 34.36
CA ALA A 418 9.62 4.30 34.63
C ALA A 418 9.85 4.60 36.12
N VAL A 419 10.95 5.29 36.45
CA VAL A 419 11.39 5.48 37.85
C VAL A 419 10.87 6.76 38.49
N HIS A 420 10.42 7.72 37.66
CA HIS A 420 9.86 9.00 38.09
C HIS A 420 8.93 9.58 37.03
N VAL A 421 7.85 10.21 37.48
CA VAL A 421 6.93 11.01 36.66
C VAL A 421 6.50 12.24 37.47
N GLU A 422 6.53 13.42 36.86
CA GLU A 422 6.09 14.67 37.51
C GLU A 422 5.51 15.67 36.50
N GLY A 423 4.68 16.59 36.98
CA GLY A 423 3.97 17.56 36.14
C GLY A 423 2.73 16.97 35.44
N GLY A 424 1.91 17.83 34.85
CA GLY A 424 0.65 17.42 34.21
C GLY A 424 -0.41 16.87 35.18
N GLN A 425 -1.54 16.44 34.62
CA GLN A 425 -2.68 15.91 35.38
C GLN A 425 -2.45 14.43 35.72
N GLU A 426 -2.97 13.96 36.86
CA GLU A 426 -2.71 12.59 37.36
C GLU A 426 -3.09 11.49 36.34
N TRP A 427 -4.27 11.61 35.71
CA TRP A 427 -4.70 10.64 34.71
C TRP A 427 -3.79 10.58 33.47
N LEU A 428 -3.13 11.70 33.12
CA LEU A 428 -2.17 11.76 32.02
C LEU A 428 -0.91 10.96 32.36
N GLN A 429 -0.43 11.12 33.59
CA GLN A 429 0.70 10.35 34.13
C GLN A 429 0.38 8.85 34.16
N GLN A 430 -0.78 8.49 34.70
CA GLN A 430 -1.23 7.09 34.79
C GLN A 430 -1.36 6.45 33.40
N ALA A 431 -1.90 7.17 32.42
CA ALA A 431 -2.01 6.67 31.05
C ALA A 431 -0.65 6.49 30.37
N ALA A 432 0.26 7.47 30.48
CA ALA A 432 1.59 7.37 29.88
C ALA A 432 2.40 6.20 30.47
N VAL A 433 2.39 6.04 31.80
CA VAL A 433 3.02 4.90 32.47
C VAL A 433 2.33 3.58 32.13
N GLY A 434 1.00 3.57 32.12
CA GLY A 434 0.17 2.41 31.80
C GLY A 434 0.43 1.86 30.40
N MET A 435 0.50 2.73 29.39
CA MET A 435 0.82 2.34 28.01
C MET A 435 2.17 1.64 27.88
N MET A 436 3.17 1.97 28.73
CA MET A 436 4.51 1.38 28.65
C MET A 436 4.72 0.12 29.50
N ALA A 437 3.79 -0.20 30.39
CA ALA A 437 4.00 -1.17 31.47
C ALA A 437 4.48 -2.56 30.99
N GLN A 438 4.11 -2.97 29.77
CA GLN A 438 4.44 -4.30 29.23
C GLN A 438 5.73 -4.35 28.39
N PHE A 439 6.30 -3.20 28.03
CA PHE A 439 7.47 -3.13 27.14
C PHE A 439 8.61 -2.21 27.62
N VAL A 440 8.43 -1.46 28.70
CA VAL A 440 9.44 -0.51 29.22
C VAL A 440 10.81 -1.14 29.47
N GLN A 441 10.86 -2.44 29.77
CA GLN A 441 12.09 -3.21 29.96
C GLN A 441 12.98 -3.33 28.71
N TYR A 442 12.43 -3.06 27.52
CA TYR A 442 13.16 -3.10 26.25
C TYR A 442 13.65 -1.72 25.79
N LEU A 443 13.36 -0.67 26.55
CA LEU A 443 13.75 0.70 26.24
C LEU A 443 15.09 1.04 26.91
N PRO A 444 15.94 1.86 26.27
CA PRO A 444 17.12 2.41 26.91
C PRO A 444 16.76 3.51 27.93
N ASP A 445 17.76 3.94 28.69
CA ASP A 445 17.62 5.05 29.63
C ASP A 445 17.37 6.36 28.87
N MET A 446 16.24 7.01 29.14
CA MET A 446 15.84 8.24 28.47
C MET A 446 14.96 9.12 29.36
N ASP A 447 14.93 10.41 29.02
CA ASP A 447 14.03 11.39 29.62
C ASP A 447 13.03 11.82 28.54
N LEU A 448 11.74 11.84 28.89
CA LEU A 448 10.64 12.18 27.98
C LEU A 448 9.93 13.43 28.48
N ALA A 449 9.70 14.38 27.59
CA ALA A 449 8.97 15.61 27.87
C ALA A 449 7.65 15.63 27.10
N PHE A 450 6.53 15.51 27.82
CA PHE A 450 5.19 15.52 27.26
C PHE A 450 4.55 16.89 27.42
N ASN A 451 4.00 17.40 26.33
CA ASN A 451 3.13 18.55 26.34
C ASN A 451 1.83 18.22 27.08
N VAL A 452 1.44 19.11 28.00
CA VAL A 452 0.20 18.97 28.78
C VAL A 452 -0.90 19.93 28.30
N HIS A 453 -0.57 20.86 27.41
CA HIS A 453 -1.55 21.73 26.74
C HIS A 453 -2.13 21.03 25.52
N ASP A 454 -3.25 21.56 25.03
CA ASP A 454 -3.84 21.10 23.77
C ASP A 454 -2.94 21.52 22.58
N GLU A 455 -2.44 22.76 22.64
CA GLU A 455 -1.68 23.41 21.59
C GLU A 455 -0.23 22.88 21.47
N PRO A 456 0.29 22.67 20.24
CA PRO A 456 1.64 22.15 19.98
C PRO A 456 2.73 23.19 20.30
N ARG A 457 4.00 22.76 20.32
CA ARG A 457 5.06 23.43 21.08
C ARG A 457 6.30 23.80 20.28
N VAL A 458 6.57 23.14 19.14
CA VAL A 458 7.87 23.26 18.45
C VAL A 458 7.66 23.68 17.00
N VAL A 459 8.16 24.86 16.63
CA VAL A 459 8.15 25.36 15.24
C VAL A 459 9.54 25.84 14.85
N VAL A 460 10.26 25.02 14.11
CA VAL A 460 11.61 25.30 13.62
C VAL A 460 11.53 26.09 12.31
N PRO A 461 12.15 27.28 12.19
CA PRO A 461 12.20 28.02 10.93
C PRO A 461 12.68 27.19 9.74
N HIS A 462 12.13 27.46 8.55
CA HIS A 462 12.30 26.63 7.36
C HIS A 462 13.76 26.38 6.94
N ASP A 463 14.61 27.40 6.98
CA ASP A 463 16.02 27.32 6.65
C ASP A 463 16.76 26.37 7.59
N GLU A 464 16.51 26.51 8.89
CA GLU A 464 17.08 25.62 9.91
C GLU A 464 16.52 24.20 9.81
N LEU A 465 15.21 24.05 9.62
CA LEU A 465 14.56 22.74 9.45
C LEU A 465 15.09 22.01 8.22
N SER A 466 15.23 22.70 7.08
CA SER A 466 15.77 22.14 5.84
C SER A 466 17.22 21.71 6.01
N ARG A 467 18.02 22.48 6.76
CA ARG A 467 19.41 22.13 7.11
C ARG A 467 19.47 20.89 8.01
N LEU A 468 18.59 20.80 9.02
CA LEU A 468 18.48 19.63 9.88
C LEU A 468 18.09 18.38 9.08
N VAL A 469 17.03 18.44 8.27
CA VAL A 469 16.59 17.32 7.42
C VAL A 469 17.68 16.90 6.43
N SER A 470 18.33 17.87 5.76
CA SER A 470 19.41 17.58 4.81
C SER A 470 20.59 16.89 5.50
N LYS A 471 21.02 17.39 6.67
CA LYS A 471 22.08 16.78 7.47
C LYS A 471 21.71 15.37 7.95
N ALA A 472 20.47 15.16 8.38
CA ALA A 472 19.97 13.85 8.78
C ALA A 472 20.07 12.85 7.62
N LEU A 473 19.52 13.19 6.45
CA LEU A 473 19.47 12.30 5.29
C LEU A 473 20.83 12.09 4.63
N GLN A 474 21.64 13.14 4.48
CA GLN A 474 22.85 13.11 3.66
C GLN A 474 24.11 12.73 4.46
N GLU A 475 24.14 12.97 5.77
CA GLU A 475 25.30 12.65 6.60
C GLU A 475 24.97 11.50 7.56
N ARG A 476 24.00 11.70 8.45
CA ARG A 476 23.81 10.83 9.63
C ARG A 476 23.24 9.47 9.28
N LEU A 477 22.12 9.42 8.54
CA LEU A 477 21.50 8.16 8.14
C LEU A 477 22.37 7.39 7.13
N ARG A 478 23.06 8.10 6.21
CA ARG A 478 24.02 7.47 5.30
C ARG A 478 25.20 6.85 6.04
N ALA A 479 25.78 7.55 7.02
CA ALA A 479 26.87 7.02 7.82
C ALA A 479 26.44 5.78 8.62
N MET A 480 25.22 5.78 9.17
CA MET A 480 24.64 4.62 9.86
C MET A 480 24.51 3.42 8.91
N VAL A 481 23.97 3.62 7.71
CA VAL A 481 23.79 2.54 6.72
C VAL A 481 25.12 2.03 6.19
N ALA A 482 26.11 2.90 6.03
CA ALA A 482 27.46 2.54 5.59
C ALA A 482 28.30 1.86 6.68
N HIS A 483 27.82 1.81 7.93
CA HIS A 483 28.56 1.21 9.03
C HIS A 483 28.68 -0.31 8.80
N PRO A 484 29.91 -0.88 8.71
CA PRO A 484 30.11 -2.26 8.26
C PRO A 484 29.60 -3.31 9.26
N SER A 485 29.50 -2.94 10.53
CA SER A 485 29.09 -3.84 11.62
C SER A 485 28.12 -3.13 12.59
N PRO A 486 26.85 -2.92 12.20
CA PRO A 486 25.86 -2.32 13.08
C PRO A 486 25.57 -3.23 14.28
N LYS A 487 25.42 -2.65 15.47
CA LYS A 487 25.11 -3.40 16.69
C LYS A 487 23.60 -3.45 16.92
N ASN A 488 23.07 -4.63 17.24
CA ASN A 488 21.67 -4.81 17.62
C ASN A 488 21.49 -4.66 19.15
N ALA A 489 21.93 -3.52 19.70
CA ALA A 489 21.80 -3.21 21.12
C ALA A 489 21.89 -1.69 21.34
N PHE A 490 21.19 -1.18 22.35
CA PHE A 490 21.37 0.19 22.83
C PHE A 490 22.67 0.35 23.60
N SER A 491 23.20 1.57 23.66
CA SER A 491 24.33 1.92 24.50
C SER A 491 24.01 1.72 26.00
N PRO A 492 25.03 1.47 26.85
CA PRO A 492 24.86 1.65 28.28
C PRO A 492 24.43 3.09 28.61
N ARG A 493 23.85 3.31 29.79
CA ARG A 493 23.42 4.64 30.26
C ARG A 493 24.44 5.74 29.89
N PRO A 494 24.05 6.76 29.12
CA PRO A 494 24.93 7.86 28.77
C PRO A 494 25.45 8.61 30.00
N GLN A 495 26.68 9.13 29.96
CA GLN A 495 27.31 9.79 31.12
C GLN A 495 26.53 10.99 31.65
N ASP A 496 25.80 11.69 30.77
CA ASP A 496 24.99 12.85 31.11
C ASP A 496 23.58 12.48 31.63
N VAL A 497 23.17 11.21 31.52
CA VAL A 497 21.92 10.70 32.09
C VAL A 497 22.19 10.18 33.50
N LYS A 498 21.79 10.96 34.51
CA LYS A 498 21.99 10.57 35.92
C LYS A 498 21.00 9.48 36.33
N ASN A 499 21.44 8.56 37.19
CA ASN A 499 20.56 7.65 37.92
C ASN A 499 19.88 8.38 39.10
N SER A 500 19.17 9.46 38.78
CA SER A 500 18.45 10.32 39.71
C SER A 500 16.97 10.24 39.39
N LYS A 501 16.13 10.25 40.42
CA LYS A 501 14.68 10.40 40.29
C LYS A 501 14.22 11.87 40.30
N ARG A 502 15.16 12.80 40.19
CA ARG A 502 14.88 14.24 40.26
C ARG A 502 15.24 14.92 38.94
N ILE A 503 14.32 15.73 38.44
CA ILE A 503 14.57 16.68 37.37
C ILE A 503 15.26 17.91 37.98
N ALA A 504 16.42 18.28 37.43
CA ALA A 504 17.17 19.42 37.91
C ALA A 504 16.46 20.72 37.52
N GLU A 505 16.29 21.62 38.48
CA GLU A 505 15.65 22.91 38.24
C GLU A 505 16.52 23.78 37.32
N VAL A 506 15.87 24.45 36.37
CA VAL A 506 16.46 25.41 35.43
C VAL A 506 15.73 26.73 35.61
N LYS A 507 16.46 27.84 35.59
CA LYS A 507 15.95 29.19 35.89
C LYS A 507 15.56 30.00 34.66
N THR A 508 15.86 29.51 33.46
CA THR A 508 15.61 30.17 32.18
C THR A 508 14.85 29.24 31.24
N THR A 509 14.16 29.81 30.25
CA THR A 509 13.48 29.05 29.20
C THR A 509 13.62 29.73 27.86
N ARG A 510 13.54 28.93 26.79
CA ARG A 510 13.49 29.37 25.38
C ARG A 510 12.10 29.31 24.78
N PHE A 511 11.08 28.94 25.56
CA PHE A 511 9.69 28.96 25.14
C PHE A 511 9.13 30.38 25.26
N ASN A 512 8.57 30.89 24.16
CA ASN A 512 7.86 32.16 24.10
C ASN A 512 6.37 31.94 24.36
N VAL A 513 5.73 32.83 25.11
CA VAL A 513 4.30 32.72 25.48
C VAL A 513 3.45 33.67 24.64
N PHE A 514 2.47 33.12 23.93
CA PHE A 514 1.57 33.80 23.00
C PHE A 514 0.08 33.50 23.28
N ALA A 515 -0.26 33.11 24.51
CA ALA A 515 -1.66 32.92 24.90
C ALA A 515 -2.49 34.17 24.55
N HIS A 516 -3.65 33.94 23.92
CA HIS A 516 -4.61 34.98 23.50
C HIS A 516 -4.04 36.03 22.53
N GLN A 517 -3.01 35.68 21.76
CA GLN A 517 -2.43 36.53 20.71
C GLN A 517 -2.49 35.86 19.33
N PRO A 518 -2.45 36.61 18.23
CA PRO A 518 -2.30 36.05 16.89
C PRO A 518 -1.03 35.21 16.73
N THR A 519 -1.18 34.00 16.21
CA THR A 519 -0.09 33.02 16.10
C THR A 519 0.18 32.57 14.67
N TRP A 520 -0.49 33.14 13.66
CA TRP A 520 -0.23 32.79 12.25
C TRP A 520 1.25 32.90 11.90
N ILE A 521 1.90 34.04 12.20
CA ILE A 521 3.31 34.28 11.90
C ILE A 521 4.24 33.25 12.56
N PRO A 522 4.23 33.07 13.90
CA PRO A 522 5.13 32.10 14.54
C PRO A 522 4.81 30.65 14.16
N SER A 523 3.58 30.34 13.75
CA SER A 523 3.18 28.96 13.41
C SER A 523 3.52 28.55 11.97
N ARG A 524 3.66 29.50 11.04
CA ARG A 524 4.03 29.21 9.64
C ARG A 524 5.54 29.22 9.37
N LEU A 525 6.38 29.38 10.40
CA LEU A 525 7.82 29.59 10.21
C LEU A 525 8.53 28.43 9.51
N SER A 526 8.06 27.19 9.70
CA SER A 526 8.61 26.00 9.05
C SER A 526 8.28 25.87 7.56
N CYS A 527 7.29 26.62 7.07
CA CYS A 527 6.91 26.60 5.66
C CYS A 527 7.98 27.23 4.78
N SER A 528 8.18 26.65 3.59
CA SER A 528 9.10 27.19 2.58
C SER A 528 8.77 28.64 2.24
N PRO A 529 9.75 29.53 2.04
CA PRO A 529 9.53 30.87 1.50
C PRO A 529 8.70 30.88 0.20
N ASP A 530 8.78 29.82 -0.61
CA ASP A 530 8.05 29.68 -1.88
C ASP A 530 6.64 29.11 -1.70
N SER A 531 6.25 28.74 -0.48
CA SER A 531 4.91 28.20 -0.22
C SER A 531 3.84 29.30 -0.24
N PRO A 532 2.58 28.98 -0.59
CA PRO A 532 1.47 29.93 -0.54
C PRO A 532 1.39 30.65 0.81
N SER A 533 1.52 29.92 1.92
CA SER A 533 1.43 30.50 3.25
C SER A 533 2.58 31.41 3.62
N ARG A 534 3.67 31.48 2.85
CA ARG A 534 4.78 32.44 3.01
C ARG A 534 4.81 33.52 1.94
N SER A 535 3.74 33.63 1.14
CA SER A 535 3.54 34.73 0.19
C SER A 535 3.78 36.10 0.84
N LEU A 536 4.36 37.00 0.05
CA LEU A 536 4.55 38.41 0.40
C LEU A 536 3.26 39.23 0.23
N ASP A 537 2.30 38.71 -0.54
CA ASP A 537 0.96 39.28 -0.67
C ASP A 537 0.09 38.83 0.52
N ASP A 538 -0.57 39.79 1.16
CA ASP A 538 -1.50 39.59 2.29
C ASP A 538 -2.80 38.86 1.86
N HIS A 539 -3.06 38.72 0.55
CA HIS A 539 -4.25 38.07 -0.01
C HIS A 539 -3.94 36.82 -0.84
N ALA A 540 -2.90 36.09 -0.48
CA ALA A 540 -2.55 34.83 -1.12
C ALA A 540 -3.70 33.81 -1.08
N SER A 541 -3.94 33.16 -2.22
CA SER A 541 -4.95 32.10 -2.34
C SER A 541 -4.42 30.77 -1.83
N ASP A 542 -5.30 29.97 -1.24
CA ASP A 542 -5.01 28.56 -0.91
C ASP A 542 -4.68 27.77 -2.17
N ASN A 543 -3.72 26.85 -2.09
CA ASN A 543 -3.42 25.89 -3.15
C ASN A 543 -4.46 24.76 -3.16
N LEU A 544 -5.69 25.07 -3.57
CA LEU A 544 -6.80 24.11 -3.64
C LEU A 544 -6.52 22.98 -4.63
N THR A 545 -5.68 23.21 -5.64
CA THR A 545 -5.24 22.17 -6.58
C THR A 545 -4.67 20.96 -5.84
N ALA A 546 -3.97 21.17 -4.72
CA ALA A 546 -3.32 20.11 -3.97
C ALA A 546 -4.28 19.20 -3.19
N TYR A 547 -5.52 19.61 -2.96
CA TYR A 547 -6.42 18.86 -2.07
C TYR A 547 -7.92 18.91 -2.36
N ALA A 548 -8.42 19.79 -3.22
CA ALA A 548 -9.85 19.98 -3.46
C ALA A 548 -10.26 19.59 -4.89
N LEU A 549 -11.45 19.00 -5.00
CA LEU A 549 -12.03 18.48 -6.24
C LEU A 549 -13.43 19.06 -6.50
N GLY A 550 -13.66 19.51 -7.73
CA GLY A 550 -14.93 20.05 -8.21
C GLY A 550 -15.27 21.43 -7.62
N GLU A 551 -16.41 21.97 -8.07
CA GLU A 551 -16.87 23.31 -7.65
C GLU A 551 -17.19 23.42 -6.15
N LEU A 552 -17.56 22.31 -5.51
CA LEU A 552 -17.87 22.24 -4.09
C LEU A 552 -16.60 22.06 -3.22
N GLY A 553 -15.46 21.73 -3.83
CA GLY A 553 -14.18 21.59 -3.13
C GLY A 553 -14.06 20.34 -2.26
N PHE A 554 -14.60 19.20 -2.71
CA PHE A 554 -14.47 17.92 -2.01
C PHE A 554 -13.00 17.59 -1.75
N ILE A 555 -12.63 17.25 -0.51
CA ILE A 555 -11.23 17.00 -0.16
C ILE A 555 -10.81 15.64 -0.70
N TYR A 556 -9.95 15.58 -1.72
CA TYR A 556 -9.39 14.32 -2.22
C TYR A 556 -8.05 13.94 -1.55
N ASN A 557 -7.33 14.92 -0.99
CA ASN A 557 -6.05 14.71 -0.31
C ASN A 557 -6.03 15.42 1.06
N HIS A 558 -6.33 14.67 2.12
CA HIS A 558 -6.41 15.23 3.48
C HIS A 558 -5.06 15.68 4.04
N THR A 559 -3.97 14.98 3.73
CA THR A 559 -2.63 15.39 4.15
C THR A 559 -2.27 16.75 3.55
N ALA A 560 -2.58 16.99 2.27
CA ALA A 560 -2.37 18.31 1.65
C ALA A 560 -3.33 19.39 2.17
N PHE A 561 -4.59 19.05 2.47
CA PHE A 561 -5.56 19.96 3.08
C PHE A 561 -5.14 20.43 4.47
N SER A 562 -4.68 19.50 5.33
CA SER A 562 -4.22 19.82 6.69
C SER A 562 -2.83 20.47 6.71
N ASP A 563 -2.19 20.65 5.55
CA ASP A 563 -0.90 21.31 5.47
C ASP A 563 -1.07 22.84 5.51
N VAL A 564 -0.69 23.43 6.66
CA VAL A 564 -0.66 24.86 6.90
C VAL A 564 0.09 25.62 5.79
N CYS A 565 1.08 25.01 5.16
CA CYS A 565 1.87 25.67 4.11
C CYS A 565 1.11 25.86 2.79
N ASN A 566 0.04 25.09 2.55
CA ASN A 566 -0.80 25.20 1.36
C ASN A 566 -1.95 26.21 1.50
N SER A 567 -2.35 26.55 2.72
CA SER A 567 -3.62 27.25 2.98
C SER A 567 -3.43 28.55 3.80
N PRO A 568 -3.06 29.67 3.16
CA PRO A 568 -2.98 30.98 3.81
C PRO A 568 -4.28 31.39 4.50
N SER A 569 -5.44 30.96 3.99
CA SER A 569 -6.75 31.29 4.56
C SER A 569 -6.93 30.78 5.99
N PHE A 570 -6.14 29.80 6.44
CA PHE A 570 -6.21 29.32 7.83
C PHE A 570 -5.91 30.41 8.84
N ALA A 571 -5.11 31.42 8.47
CA ALA A 571 -4.83 32.61 9.27
C ALA A 571 -6.11 33.31 9.78
N THR A 572 -7.19 33.26 9.00
CA THR A 572 -8.46 33.98 9.26
C THR A 572 -9.69 33.08 9.28
N SER A 573 -9.50 31.76 9.20
CA SER A 573 -10.58 30.76 9.25
C SER A 573 -10.41 29.73 10.36
N HIS A 574 -9.30 29.74 11.12
CA HIS A 574 -9.07 28.80 12.20
C HIS A 574 -8.66 29.50 13.50
N GLY A 575 -9.39 29.25 14.60
CA GLY A 575 -9.24 29.99 15.85
C GLY A 575 -7.88 29.83 16.55
N PHE A 576 -7.19 28.70 16.34
CA PHE A 576 -5.80 28.53 16.79
C PHE A 576 -4.87 29.64 16.30
N PHE A 577 -5.01 30.08 15.04
CA PHE A 577 -4.15 31.12 14.46
C PHE A 577 -4.61 32.54 14.82
N ASP A 578 -5.92 32.72 15.05
CA ASP A 578 -6.47 33.98 15.53
C ASP A 578 -5.97 34.28 16.93
N ARG A 579 -6.26 33.41 17.91
CA ARG A 579 -5.82 33.53 19.31
C ARG A 579 -6.00 32.19 20.03
N PRO A 580 -4.98 31.36 20.26
CA PRO A 580 -5.13 30.12 21.01
C PRO A 580 -5.31 30.39 22.51
N ASN A 581 -5.85 29.43 23.26
CA ASN A 581 -6.09 29.61 24.69
C ASN A 581 -4.79 29.53 25.49
N ALA A 582 -3.88 28.62 25.13
CA ALA A 582 -2.54 28.55 25.68
C ALA A 582 -1.54 28.25 24.55
N PHE A 583 -0.51 29.05 24.35
CA PHE A 583 0.50 28.74 23.34
C PHE A 583 1.87 29.16 23.83
N ASN A 584 2.67 28.19 24.26
CA ASN A 584 4.08 28.44 24.51
C ASN A 584 4.88 27.67 23.46
N VAL A 585 5.65 28.38 22.65
CA VAL A 585 6.31 27.83 21.47
C VAL A 585 7.80 28.07 21.53
N ILE A 586 8.57 27.11 21.03
CA ILE A 586 10.02 27.24 20.84
C ILE A 586 10.36 27.19 19.35
N HIS A 587 11.35 28.00 18.95
CA HIS A 587 11.83 28.10 17.56
C HIS A 587 13.11 27.33 17.29
N GLU A 588 13.40 26.34 18.13
CA GLU A 588 14.50 25.39 17.99
C GLU A 588 13.99 23.96 18.18
N LEU A 589 14.66 23.00 17.55
CA LEU A 589 14.24 21.60 17.58
C LEU A 589 14.41 20.97 18.97
N PHE A 590 13.34 20.94 19.76
CA PHE A 590 13.27 20.28 21.07
C PHE A 590 12.44 19.00 20.99
N PRO A 591 12.86 17.90 21.63
CA PRO A 591 12.02 16.69 21.70
C PRO A 591 10.86 16.89 22.68
N ILE A 592 9.72 17.32 22.17
CA ILE A 592 8.48 17.48 22.94
C ILE A 592 7.42 16.56 22.34
N PHE A 593 6.83 15.71 23.17
CA PHE A 593 5.79 14.76 22.78
C PHE A 593 4.41 15.40 22.93
N SER A 594 3.64 15.47 21.85
CA SER A 594 2.30 16.09 21.83
C SER A 594 1.26 15.13 21.28
N GLN A 595 0.03 15.25 21.76
CA GLN A 595 -1.08 14.37 21.38
C GLN A 595 -1.57 14.65 19.95
N SER A 596 -1.44 15.90 19.50
CA SER A 596 -1.74 16.34 18.14
C SER A 596 -0.85 17.52 17.75
N LYS A 597 -0.75 17.80 16.45
CA LYS A 597 -0.01 18.97 15.93
C LYS A 597 -0.51 19.39 14.54
N MET A 598 -0.17 20.59 14.10
CA MET A 598 -0.34 21.00 12.71
C MET A 598 0.91 20.66 11.87
N SER A 599 0.81 20.65 10.55
CA SER A 599 1.90 20.21 9.65
C SER A 599 3.22 20.96 9.84
N SER A 600 3.16 22.23 10.20
CA SER A 600 4.33 23.09 10.41
C SER A 600 5.03 22.87 11.75
N PHE A 601 4.54 21.98 12.61
CA PHE A 601 5.12 21.73 13.94
C PHE A 601 5.97 20.45 13.98
N GLN A 602 7.07 20.50 14.75
CA GLN A 602 8.03 19.40 14.90
C GLN A 602 7.88 18.65 16.24
N ASP A 603 6.77 18.86 16.95
CA ASP A 603 6.37 18.00 18.05
C ASP A 603 6.36 16.52 17.62
N ILE A 604 6.75 15.64 18.53
CA ILE A 604 6.73 14.19 18.32
C ILE A 604 5.33 13.70 18.69
N LEU A 605 4.57 13.22 17.70
CA LEU A 605 3.24 12.67 17.95
C LEU A 605 3.34 11.37 18.74
N TYR A 606 2.43 11.20 19.70
CA TYR A 606 2.26 9.93 20.42
C TYR A 606 0.77 9.60 20.62
N PRO A 607 0.42 8.32 20.86
CA PRO A 607 -0.95 7.92 21.05
C PRO A 607 -1.58 8.66 22.23
N SER A 608 -2.67 9.39 21.96
CA SER A 608 -3.26 10.31 22.93
C SER A 608 -3.72 9.57 24.20
N PRO A 609 -3.20 9.95 25.38
CA PRO A 609 -3.68 9.45 26.67
C PRO A 609 -5.17 9.69 26.91
N TRP A 610 -5.75 10.70 26.26
CA TRP A 610 -7.18 11.00 26.34
C TRP A 610 -8.05 9.80 25.93
N TYR A 611 -7.68 9.15 24.80
CA TYR A 611 -8.38 7.98 24.30
C TYR A 611 -8.05 6.72 25.08
N TRP A 612 -6.76 6.49 25.39
CA TRP A 612 -6.32 5.28 26.12
C TRP A 612 -6.93 5.20 27.52
N TYR A 613 -7.01 6.34 28.22
CA TYR A 613 -7.63 6.45 29.55
C TYR A 613 -9.16 6.38 29.48
N GLY A 614 -9.77 6.51 28.30
CA GLY A 614 -11.22 6.44 28.12
C GLY A 614 -11.97 7.67 28.64
N LYS A 615 -11.42 8.88 28.46
CA LYS A 615 -12.07 10.13 28.90
C LYS A 615 -13.43 10.37 28.24
N VAL A 616 -13.61 9.81 27.05
CA VAL A 616 -14.84 9.86 26.29
C VAL A 616 -15.20 8.44 25.91
N SER A 617 -16.30 7.92 26.48
CA SER A 617 -16.74 6.55 26.27
C SER A 617 -17.85 6.45 25.22
N TYR A 618 -17.90 5.30 24.56
CA TYR A 618 -19.01 4.86 23.72
C TYR A 618 -19.77 3.77 24.47
N THR A 619 -21.09 3.93 24.62
CA THR A 619 -21.96 2.95 25.28
C THR A 619 -22.89 2.31 24.25
N GLU A 620 -22.56 1.10 23.82
CA GLU A 620 -23.29 0.37 22.77
C GLU A 620 -24.79 0.19 23.07
N THR A 621 -25.17 -0.01 24.34
CA THR A 621 -26.58 -0.16 24.74
C THR A 621 -27.41 1.11 24.62
N ARG A 622 -26.78 2.28 24.43
CA ARG A 622 -27.46 3.55 24.16
C ARG A 622 -27.47 3.91 22.68
N ASP A 623 -26.76 3.15 21.85
CA ASP A 623 -26.83 3.26 20.41
C ASP A 623 -28.06 2.52 19.86
N MET A 624 -28.32 2.68 18.58
CA MET A 624 -29.45 2.07 17.87
C MET A 624 -29.07 1.73 16.44
N ASP A 625 -29.81 0.81 15.84
CA ASP A 625 -29.61 0.43 14.44
C ASP A 625 -29.78 1.65 13.51
N TRP A 626 -28.99 1.68 12.42
CA TRP A 626 -29.02 2.75 11.42
C TRP A 626 -30.43 3.17 10.97
N LYS A 627 -31.34 2.20 10.82
CA LYS A 627 -32.71 2.43 10.37
C LYS A 627 -33.53 3.26 11.35
N ALA A 628 -33.27 3.14 12.65
CA ALA A 628 -33.95 3.87 13.71
C ALA A 628 -33.37 5.29 13.93
N LYS A 629 -32.17 5.57 13.40
CA LYS A 629 -31.51 6.86 13.54
C LYS A 629 -32.18 7.97 12.72
N ILE A 630 -32.13 9.18 13.25
CA ILE A 630 -32.54 10.43 12.62
C ILE A 630 -31.57 10.75 11.47
N SER A 631 -32.12 11.01 10.28
CA SER A 631 -31.33 11.28 9.07
C SER A 631 -30.89 12.73 8.97
N SER A 632 -30.09 13.19 9.93
CA SER A 632 -29.55 14.56 9.98
C SER A 632 -28.07 14.53 10.40
N LEU A 633 -27.32 15.53 9.94
CA LEU A 633 -25.98 15.83 10.42
C LEU A 633 -26.06 16.52 11.77
N TRP A 634 -25.42 15.94 12.77
CA TRP A 634 -25.55 16.38 14.14
C TRP A 634 -24.24 16.81 14.76
N TRP A 635 -24.31 17.92 15.51
CA TRP A 635 -23.25 18.34 16.42
C TRP A 635 -23.78 19.20 17.57
N ARG A 636 -23.23 18.95 18.76
CA ARG A 636 -23.27 19.84 19.91
C ARG A 636 -21.86 20.00 20.48
N GLY A 637 -21.51 21.23 20.82
CA GLY A 637 -20.22 21.54 21.44
C GLY A 637 -20.11 22.99 21.88
N SER A 638 -18.97 23.31 22.49
CA SER A 638 -18.64 24.67 22.92
C SER A 638 -17.97 25.50 21.83
N THR A 639 -17.97 26.81 21.99
CA THR A 639 -17.23 27.80 21.18
C THR A 639 -15.70 27.74 21.35
N THR A 640 -15.16 26.58 21.72
CA THR A 640 -13.71 26.38 21.87
C THR A 640 -13.00 26.33 20.52
N GLY A 641 -11.68 26.45 20.53
CA GLY A 641 -10.85 26.41 19.32
C GLY A 641 -10.22 27.73 18.92
N GLY A 642 -10.50 28.77 19.70
CA GLY A 642 -9.78 30.04 19.76
C GLY A 642 -10.39 30.90 20.87
N PHE A 643 -9.57 31.74 21.50
CA PHE A 643 -10.02 32.75 22.44
C PHE A 643 -10.55 33.98 21.70
N SER A 644 -11.84 34.29 21.83
CA SER A 644 -12.41 35.46 21.15
C SER A 644 -12.19 36.77 21.92
N ARG A 645 -11.73 37.78 21.20
CA ARG A 645 -11.65 39.17 21.65
C ARG A 645 -11.95 40.10 20.48
N ASP A 646 -12.58 41.24 20.74
CA ASP A 646 -12.90 42.27 19.75
C ASP A 646 -13.61 41.72 18.49
N GLY A 647 -14.57 40.82 18.67
CA GLY A 647 -15.34 40.20 17.59
C GLY A 647 -14.59 39.11 16.81
N GLY A 648 -13.44 38.63 17.31
CA GLY A 648 -12.59 37.62 16.67
C GLY A 648 -13.29 36.30 16.36
N TRP A 649 -14.32 35.92 17.13
CA TRP A 649 -15.10 34.69 16.95
C TRP A 649 -15.66 34.51 15.53
N ARG A 650 -15.90 35.59 14.77
CA ARG A 650 -16.37 35.51 13.37
C ARG A 650 -15.33 34.87 12.43
N ARG A 651 -14.07 34.81 12.83
CA ARG A 651 -12.94 34.19 12.10
C ARG A 651 -12.59 32.78 12.57
N GLN A 652 -13.31 32.25 13.55
CA GLN A 652 -12.99 30.95 14.15
C GLN A 652 -13.76 29.82 13.45
N HIS A 653 -13.10 28.69 13.23
CA HIS A 653 -13.61 27.60 12.39
C HIS A 653 -14.96 27.04 12.87
N ARG A 654 -15.19 26.90 14.18
CA ARG A 654 -16.47 26.38 14.71
C ARG A 654 -17.62 27.34 14.44
N GLN A 655 -17.38 28.62 14.64
CA GLN A 655 -18.37 29.67 14.44
C GLN A 655 -18.69 29.83 12.96
N GLN A 656 -17.68 29.73 12.09
CA GLN A 656 -17.87 29.76 10.64
C GLN A 656 -18.72 28.58 10.16
N ILE A 657 -18.39 27.35 10.56
CA ILE A 657 -19.15 26.17 10.10
C ILE A 657 -20.58 26.14 10.68
N VAL A 658 -20.77 26.48 11.96
CA VAL A 658 -22.11 26.56 12.56
C VAL A 658 -22.95 27.65 11.87
N SER A 659 -22.35 28.81 11.59
CA SER A 659 -23.02 29.88 10.82
C SER A 659 -23.38 29.43 9.41
N LYS A 660 -22.44 28.81 8.68
CA LYS A 660 -22.61 28.35 7.30
C LYS A 660 -23.72 27.31 7.17
N LEU A 661 -23.76 26.32 8.07
CA LEU A 661 -24.74 25.24 8.00
C LEU A 661 -26.16 25.69 8.38
N ASN A 662 -26.30 26.78 9.13
CA ASN A 662 -27.58 27.35 9.55
C ASN A 662 -27.98 28.62 8.77
N ALA A 663 -27.21 29.02 7.75
CA ALA A 663 -27.46 30.24 6.99
C ALA A 663 -28.78 30.16 6.19
N LEU A 664 -29.46 31.29 6.03
CA LEU A 664 -30.66 31.44 5.19
C LEU A 664 -30.32 31.75 3.72
N ASP A 665 -29.09 31.41 3.30
CA ASP A 665 -28.54 31.71 1.98
C ASP A 665 -28.85 30.59 0.96
N THR A 666 -28.13 30.64 -0.17
CA THR A 666 -28.16 29.56 -1.16
C THR A 666 -26.93 28.66 -1.01
N ALA A 667 -27.11 27.39 -1.35
CA ALA A 667 -26.09 26.37 -1.40
C ALA A 667 -25.97 25.80 -2.81
N LYS A 668 -24.83 25.19 -3.13
CA LYS A 668 -24.73 24.32 -4.30
C LYS A 668 -24.99 22.87 -3.88
N VAL A 669 -25.70 22.14 -4.74
CA VAL A 669 -25.91 20.69 -4.66
C VAL A 669 -25.66 20.08 -6.03
N LEU A 670 -25.40 18.78 -6.10
CA LEU A 670 -25.29 18.05 -7.36
C LEU A 670 -26.63 17.38 -7.66
N ALA A 671 -27.22 17.72 -8.81
CA ALA A 671 -28.47 17.14 -9.27
C ALA A 671 -28.20 16.24 -10.48
N ASP A 672 -28.85 15.08 -10.52
CA ASP A 672 -28.86 14.24 -11.72
C ASP A 672 -29.78 14.89 -12.77
N THR A 673 -29.19 15.23 -13.92
CA THR A 673 -29.87 15.89 -15.05
C THR A 673 -30.31 14.90 -16.13
N LYS A 674 -30.24 13.59 -15.88
CA LYS A 674 -30.70 12.58 -16.84
C LYS A 674 -32.17 12.80 -17.24
N GLN A 675 -32.44 12.69 -18.54
CA GLN A 675 -33.79 12.82 -19.10
C GLN A 675 -34.52 11.47 -19.14
N ASP A 676 -33.76 10.40 -19.35
CA ASP A 676 -34.25 9.02 -19.32
C ASP A 676 -33.90 8.38 -17.97
N PRO A 677 -34.88 7.89 -17.19
CA PRO A 677 -34.63 7.19 -15.92
C PRO A 677 -33.64 6.02 -16.02
N GLU A 678 -33.58 5.35 -17.18
CA GLU A 678 -32.71 4.20 -17.46
C GLU A 678 -31.30 4.61 -17.96
N ALA A 679 -31.08 5.89 -18.29
CA ALA A 679 -29.76 6.37 -18.66
C ALA A 679 -28.82 6.49 -17.46
N ALA A 680 -27.52 6.51 -17.74
CA ALA A 680 -26.52 6.84 -16.74
C ALA A 680 -26.79 8.24 -16.15
N PRO A 681 -26.52 8.46 -14.85
CA PRO A 681 -26.63 9.78 -14.24
C PRO A 681 -25.83 10.84 -15.00
N ALA A 682 -26.25 12.10 -14.89
CA ALA A 682 -25.53 13.26 -15.40
C ALA A 682 -25.51 14.35 -14.31
N TRP A 683 -24.57 14.21 -13.38
CA TRP A 683 -24.43 15.07 -12.20
C TRP A 683 -23.95 16.47 -12.57
N GLN A 684 -24.74 17.49 -12.22
CA GLN A 684 -24.37 18.89 -12.43
C GLN A 684 -24.68 19.74 -11.20
N ALA A 685 -23.86 20.77 -10.97
CA ALA A 685 -24.06 21.70 -9.88
C ALA A 685 -25.31 22.56 -10.10
N LYS A 686 -26.14 22.68 -9.05
CA LYS A 686 -27.36 23.48 -9.03
C LYS A 686 -27.42 24.29 -7.73
N GLY A 687 -27.77 25.56 -7.87
CA GLY A 687 -28.07 26.43 -6.72
C GLY A 687 -29.43 26.09 -6.11
N VAL A 688 -29.49 25.97 -4.79
CA VAL A 688 -30.71 25.69 -4.00
C VAL A 688 -30.76 26.57 -2.75
N PRO A 689 -31.95 26.95 -2.26
CA PRO A 689 -32.08 27.57 -0.94
C PRO A 689 -31.63 26.58 0.15
N ARG A 690 -30.74 27.00 1.06
CA ARG A 690 -30.26 26.13 2.15
C ARG A 690 -31.39 25.76 3.11
N GLN A 691 -32.33 26.68 3.30
CA GLN A 691 -33.49 26.52 4.18
C GLN A 691 -34.35 25.30 3.81
N ASP A 692 -34.42 24.93 2.53
CA ASP A 692 -35.17 23.76 2.05
C ASP A 692 -34.62 22.43 2.61
N TYR A 693 -33.36 22.45 3.06
CA TYR A 693 -32.66 21.30 3.63
C TYR A 693 -32.38 21.44 5.13
N LYS A 694 -33.03 22.39 5.83
CA LYS A 694 -32.82 22.63 7.26
C LYS A 694 -32.95 21.34 8.10
N ALA A 695 -33.87 20.44 7.74
CA ALA A 695 -34.06 19.18 8.46
C ALA A 695 -32.87 18.20 8.38
N LEU A 696 -31.95 18.39 7.43
CA LEU A 696 -30.73 17.59 7.30
C LEU A 696 -29.56 18.12 8.15
N MET A 697 -29.72 19.30 8.77
CA MET A 697 -28.65 19.98 9.51
C MET A 697 -29.11 20.31 10.93
N ASP A 698 -28.50 19.66 11.91
CA ASP A 698 -28.74 19.86 13.35
C ASP A 698 -27.40 20.14 14.06
N VAL A 699 -26.79 21.28 13.76
CA VAL A 699 -25.44 21.66 14.20
C VAL A 699 -25.52 22.97 14.97
N HIS A 700 -25.33 22.90 16.29
CA HIS A 700 -25.52 24.03 17.20
C HIS A 700 -24.47 24.06 18.31
N PHE A 701 -24.14 25.27 18.78
CA PHE A 701 -23.42 25.41 20.04
C PHE A 701 -24.34 25.03 21.21
N SER A 702 -23.77 24.37 22.22
CA SER A 702 -24.46 24.09 23.49
C SER A 702 -23.86 24.85 24.68
N HIS A 703 -22.73 25.52 24.45
CA HIS A 703 -22.04 26.33 25.46
C HIS A 703 -21.19 27.41 24.80
N VAL A 704 -21.15 28.60 25.40
CA VAL A 704 -20.31 29.73 24.96
C VAL A 704 -19.28 30.04 26.04
N GLY A 705 -18.00 30.00 25.67
CA GLY A 705 -16.85 30.27 26.53
C GLY A 705 -15.58 30.58 25.73
N GLN A 706 -14.44 30.73 26.42
CA GLN A 706 -13.16 31.17 25.83
C GLN A 706 -13.29 32.49 25.04
N CYS A 707 -13.88 33.50 25.67
CA CYS A 707 -14.07 34.81 25.06
C CYS A 707 -14.04 35.91 26.13
N ASP A 708 -13.71 37.13 25.72
CA ASP A 708 -13.98 38.30 26.55
C ASP A 708 -15.51 38.46 26.74
N PRO A 709 -15.98 39.04 27.86
CA PRO A 709 -17.40 39.08 28.19
C PRO A 709 -18.32 39.58 27.07
N GLY A 710 -17.95 40.68 26.40
CA GLY A 710 -18.75 41.25 25.30
C GLY A 710 -18.84 40.35 24.08
N ASP A 711 -17.78 39.61 23.76
CA ASP A 711 -17.80 38.63 22.66
C ASP A 711 -18.62 37.39 23.02
N CYS A 712 -18.61 36.98 24.29
CA CYS A 712 -19.47 35.90 24.76
C CYS A 712 -20.95 36.29 24.70
N ASP A 713 -21.30 37.52 25.09
CA ASP A 713 -22.66 38.06 24.99
C ASP A 713 -23.12 38.14 23.53
N ALA A 714 -22.28 38.69 22.65
CA ALA A 714 -22.58 38.78 21.22
C ALA A 714 -22.77 37.39 20.57
N GLN A 715 -21.99 36.38 20.96
CA GLN A 715 -22.18 35.02 20.46
C GLN A 715 -23.48 34.38 20.98
N ARG A 716 -23.87 34.64 22.23
CA ARG A 716 -25.15 34.16 22.78
C ARG A 716 -26.36 34.80 22.09
N GLU A 717 -26.22 36.05 21.63
CA GLU A 717 -27.26 36.74 20.86
C GLU A 717 -27.31 36.28 19.40
N PHE A 718 -26.15 36.03 18.78
CA PHE A 718 -26.07 35.67 17.37
C PHE A 718 -26.44 34.21 17.09
N PHE A 719 -26.00 33.27 17.94
CA PHE A 719 -26.21 31.83 17.73
C PHE A 719 -27.43 31.32 18.50
N ASP A 720 -28.17 30.40 17.88
CA ASP A 720 -29.17 29.59 18.57
C ASP A 720 -28.46 28.54 19.45
N ILE A 721 -28.31 28.86 20.74
CA ILE A 721 -27.63 28.01 21.71
C ILE A 721 -28.57 26.90 22.17
N ALA A 722 -28.29 25.68 21.73
CA ALA A 722 -29.03 24.50 22.13
C ALA A 722 -28.74 24.13 23.60
N PRO A 723 -29.67 23.44 24.28
CA PRO A 723 -29.40 22.90 25.62
C PRO A 723 -28.19 21.95 25.64
N PRO A 724 -27.44 21.88 26.75
CA PRO A 724 -26.45 20.85 26.96
C PRO A 724 -27.06 19.45 26.83
N VAL A 725 -26.34 18.55 26.17
CA VAL A 725 -26.77 17.16 25.94
C VAL A 725 -25.70 16.20 26.45
N ASP A 726 -26.14 15.00 26.82
CA ASP A 726 -25.22 13.89 27.05
C ASP A 726 -24.60 13.51 25.70
N GLN A 727 -23.30 13.26 25.67
CA GLN A 727 -22.64 12.79 24.45
C GLN A 727 -23.30 11.52 23.88
N GLN A 728 -23.83 10.65 24.73
CA GLN A 728 -24.52 9.44 24.28
C GLN A 728 -25.80 9.73 23.48
N ASP A 729 -26.33 10.96 23.52
CA ASP A 729 -27.46 11.35 22.67
C ASP A 729 -27.06 11.54 21.19
N ALA A 730 -25.75 11.69 20.90
CA ALA A 730 -25.23 11.77 19.54
C ALA A 730 -25.64 10.54 18.71
N TRP A 731 -25.70 9.35 19.33
CA TRP A 731 -25.96 8.08 18.64
C TRP A 731 -27.34 8.00 17.98
N LYS A 732 -28.26 8.91 18.32
CA LYS A 732 -29.59 9.00 17.69
C LYS A 732 -29.53 9.46 16.23
N TYR A 733 -28.40 10.01 15.77
CA TYR A 733 -28.28 10.64 14.46
C TYR A 733 -27.40 9.82 13.52
N ARG A 734 -27.74 9.79 12.22
CA ARG A 734 -27.01 9.03 11.20
C ARG A 734 -25.64 9.61 10.90
N TYR A 735 -25.48 10.93 10.95
CA TYR A 735 -24.23 11.60 10.60
C TYR A 735 -23.74 12.44 11.78
N LEU A 736 -22.49 12.23 12.19
CA LEU A 736 -21.88 12.93 13.34
C LEU A 736 -20.72 13.79 12.89
N LEU A 737 -20.79 15.08 13.16
CA LEU A 737 -19.73 16.01 12.80
C LEU A 737 -18.69 16.11 13.94
N ASP A 738 -17.44 15.79 13.64
CA ASP A 738 -16.28 15.97 14.50
C ASP A 738 -15.50 17.20 14.03
N ILE A 739 -15.18 18.11 14.96
CA ILE A 739 -14.55 19.39 14.65
C ILE A 739 -13.44 19.63 15.67
N ASP A 740 -12.28 20.05 15.19
CA ASP A 740 -11.18 20.51 16.05
C ASP A 740 -11.67 21.52 17.11
N GLY A 741 -11.08 21.46 18.30
CA GLY A 741 -11.24 22.43 19.37
C GLY A 741 -9.99 23.29 19.46
N ASN A 742 -9.44 23.47 20.67
CA ASN A 742 -8.11 24.10 20.84
C ASN A 742 -7.03 23.32 20.07
N ALA A 743 -7.23 22.00 19.98
CA ALA A 743 -6.48 21.07 19.14
C ALA A 743 -7.43 19.98 18.61
N PHE A 744 -7.00 18.72 18.53
CA PHE A 744 -7.86 17.60 18.12
C PHE A 744 -9.14 17.44 18.97
N SER A 745 -10.17 16.83 18.40
CA SER A 745 -11.41 16.49 19.11
C SER A 745 -11.32 15.14 19.82
N GLY A 746 -11.39 15.16 21.15
CA GLY A 746 -11.43 13.96 21.99
C GLY A 746 -12.67 13.05 21.82
N ARG A 747 -13.65 13.40 20.95
CA ARG A 747 -14.86 12.61 20.69
C ARG A 747 -14.77 11.67 19.50
N PHE A 748 -13.78 11.90 18.62
CA PHE A 748 -13.67 11.21 17.33
C PHE A 748 -13.80 9.68 17.44
N TYR A 749 -13.13 9.06 18.42
CA TYR A 749 -13.13 7.61 18.56
C TYR A 749 -14.48 7.04 18.98
N ALA A 750 -15.22 7.76 19.83
CA ALA A 750 -16.57 7.33 20.18
C ALA A 750 -17.51 7.43 18.98
N PHE A 751 -17.31 8.42 18.10
CA PHE A 751 -18.09 8.56 16.87
C PHE A 751 -17.81 7.43 15.89
N LEU A 752 -16.54 7.10 15.66
CA LEU A 752 -16.16 5.97 14.81
C LEU A 752 -16.70 4.63 15.34
N LYS A 753 -16.81 4.45 16.66
CA LYS A 753 -17.32 3.23 17.29
C LYS A 753 -18.86 3.11 17.26
N SER A 754 -19.56 4.18 16.92
CA SER A 754 -21.03 4.17 16.84
C SER A 754 -21.53 3.60 15.51
N HIS A 755 -22.81 3.29 15.43
CA HIS A 755 -23.49 2.94 14.18
C HIS A 755 -23.73 4.14 13.26
N SER A 756 -23.06 5.27 13.47
CA SER A 756 -23.25 6.52 12.72
C SER A 756 -22.04 6.81 11.83
N LEU A 757 -22.27 7.48 10.70
CA LEU A 757 -21.19 7.90 9.80
C LEU A 757 -20.57 9.21 10.29
N THR A 758 -19.26 9.18 10.53
CA THR A 758 -18.53 10.35 11.03
C THR A 758 -18.09 11.27 9.89
N PHE A 759 -18.32 12.56 10.05
CA PHE A 759 -17.77 13.64 9.23
C PHE A 759 -16.71 14.35 10.05
N LYS A 760 -15.51 14.60 9.52
CA LYS A 760 -14.41 15.21 10.28
C LYS A 760 -13.90 16.47 9.59
N MET A 761 -14.01 17.60 10.29
CA MET A 761 -13.42 18.89 9.94
C MET A 761 -12.21 19.14 10.86
N ALA A 762 -11.03 18.70 10.43
CA ALA A 762 -9.82 18.76 11.25
C ALA A 762 -8.56 19.12 10.43
N VAL A 763 -7.80 20.08 10.96
CA VAL A 763 -6.46 20.49 10.52
C VAL A 763 -5.39 19.86 11.41
N PHE A 764 -5.70 19.62 12.69
CA PHE A 764 -4.78 18.92 13.59
C PHE A 764 -4.61 17.46 13.16
N ARG A 765 -3.35 17.04 13.10
CA ARG A 765 -2.93 15.67 12.82
C ARG A 765 -2.69 14.92 14.12
N GLU A 766 -3.04 13.64 14.11
CA GLU A 766 -2.94 12.73 15.24
C GLU A 766 -2.15 11.47 14.81
N TRP A 767 -1.72 10.67 15.78
CA TRP A 767 -0.85 9.50 15.58
C TRP A 767 -1.39 8.41 14.62
N HIS A 768 -2.69 8.41 14.34
CA HIS A 768 -3.40 7.35 13.60
C HIS A 768 -3.71 7.71 12.14
N GLU A 769 -3.06 8.73 11.57
CA GLU A 769 -3.30 9.22 10.19
C GLU A 769 -3.10 8.11 9.13
N GLU A 770 -2.20 7.16 9.36
CA GLU A 770 -2.01 6.00 8.49
C GLU A 770 -3.08 4.93 8.66
N TRP A 771 -3.78 4.91 9.79
CA TRP A 771 -4.64 3.81 10.21
C TRP A 771 -6.13 4.11 10.00
N ILE A 772 -6.51 5.39 10.05
CA ILE A 772 -7.87 5.86 9.84
C ILE A 772 -7.90 6.79 8.63
N LYS A 773 -8.28 6.24 7.48
CA LYS A 773 -8.34 6.95 6.20
C LYS A 773 -9.65 7.73 5.93
N PRO A 774 -9.55 8.96 5.37
CA PRO A 774 -10.70 9.69 4.84
C PRO A 774 -11.34 8.91 3.67
N TRP A 775 -12.64 9.08 3.48
CA TRP A 775 -13.49 8.38 2.52
C TRP A 775 -13.59 6.85 2.70
N VAL A 776 -12.83 6.26 3.62
CA VAL A 776 -12.99 4.86 4.05
C VAL A 776 -13.71 4.79 5.39
N HIS A 777 -13.19 5.49 6.40
CA HIS A 777 -13.70 5.42 7.76
C HIS A 777 -14.48 6.67 8.20
N TYR A 778 -14.27 7.80 7.52
CA TYR A 778 -14.97 9.05 7.80
C TYR A 778 -15.03 9.92 6.55
N ILE A 779 -15.93 10.90 6.53
CA ILE A 779 -16.00 11.89 5.45
C ILE A 779 -15.22 13.15 5.84
N PRO A 780 -14.14 13.53 5.13
CA PRO A 780 -13.42 14.77 5.42
C PRO A 780 -14.24 15.99 4.99
N LEU A 781 -14.24 17.04 5.81
CA LEU A 781 -14.83 18.36 5.49
C LEU A 781 -13.78 19.46 5.55
N SER A 782 -13.93 20.43 4.65
CA SER A 782 -13.14 21.66 4.57
C SER A 782 -13.60 22.67 5.61
N LEU A 783 -12.73 23.63 5.95
CA LEU A 783 -13.11 24.74 6.84
C LEU A 783 -14.19 25.66 6.23
N LYS A 784 -14.37 25.61 4.89
CA LYS A 784 -15.40 26.39 4.19
C LYS A 784 -16.77 25.71 4.24
N GLY A 785 -16.80 24.38 4.31
CA GLY A 785 -18.03 23.58 4.44
C GLY A 785 -19.00 23.70 3.27
N GLU A 786 -18.54 24.07 2.07
CA GLU A 786 -19.40 24.18 0.88
C GLU A 786 -19.94 22.80 0.47
N GLU A 787 -19.11 21.77 0.63
CA GLU A 787 -19.42 20.38 0.30
C GLU A 787 -20.31 19.68 1.34
N ALA A 788 -20.48 20.24 2.53
CA ALA A 788 -21.14 19.57 3.66
C ALA A 788 -22.61 19.26 3.37
N LEU A 789 -23.38 20.24 2.85
CA LEU A 789 -24.78 20.03 2.50
C LEU A 789 -24.94 18.99 1.41
N GLU A 790 -24.17 19.11 0.34
CA GLU A 790 -24.27 18.17 -0.78
C GLU A 790 -23.96 16.74 -0.33
N THR A 791 -22.92 16.56 0.47
CA THR A 791 -22.52 15.24 0.95
C THR A 791 -23.62 14.59 1.80
N VAL A 792 -24.22 15.34 2.73
CA VAL A 792 -25.31 14.82 3.57
C VAL A 792 -26.57 14.57 2.74
N ARG A 793 -26.90 15.46 1.80
CA ARG A 793 -28.02 15.29 0.86
C ARG A 793 -27.85 14.04 0.01
N TYR A 794 -26.70 13.87 -0.64
CA TYR A 794 -26.37 12.71 -1.47
C TYR A 794 -26.55 11.40 -0.68
N LEU A 795 -25.93 11.31 0.50
CA LEU A 795 -25.98 10.13 1.36
C LEU A 795 -27.39 9.86 1.94
N SER A 796 -28.24 10.89 2.04
CA SER A 796 -29.59 10.77 2.60
C SER A 796 -30.70 10.59 1.57
N ALA A 797 -30.51 11.04 0.33
CA ALA A 797 -31.55 11.10 -0.69
C ALA A 797 -31.33 10.07 -1.80
N GLU A 798 -30.10 9.94 -2.29
CA GLU A 798 -29.78 9.11 -3.45
C GLU A 798 -29.67 7.63 -3.09
N ALA A 799 -30.12 6.75 -3.99
CA ALA A 799 -30.17 5.31 -3.71
C ALA A 799 -28.76 4.73 -3.45
N GLU A 800 -27.78 5.11 -4.28
CA GLU A 800 -26.38 4.72 -4.11
C GLU A 800 -25.79 5.30 -2.82
N GLY A 801 -26.00 6.62 -2.61
CA GLY A 801 -25.52 7.32 -1.41
C GLY A 801 -26.06 6.72 -0.11
N LYS A 802 -27.34 6.35 -0.06
CA LYS A 802 -27.95 5.68 1.11
C LYS A 802 -27.29 4.35 1.44
N GLN A 803 -27.02 3.52 0.43
CA GLN A 803 -26.37 2.23 0.63
C GLN A 803 -24.92 2.42 1.08
N GLN A 804 -24.24 3.40 0.50
CA GLN A 804 -22.87 3.75 0.82
C GLN A 804 -22.74 4.28 2.24
N ALA A 805 -23.66 5.14 2.69
CA ALA A 805 -23.66 5.68 4.06
C ALA A 805 -23.68 4.58 5.13
N VAL A 806 -24.57 3.59 4.96
CA VAL A 806 -24.67 2.43 5.86
C VAL A 806 -23.37 1.63 5.83
N ARG A 807 -22.88 1.32 4.63
CA ARG A 807 -21.66 0.52 4.44
C ARG A 807 -20.47 1.17 5.12
N MET A 808 -20.27 2.47 4.92
CA MET A 808 -19.16 3.22 5.50
C MET A 808 -19.28 3.32 7.02
N ALA A 809 -20.48 3.58 7.56
CA ALA A 809 -20.69 3.63 9.01
C ALA A 809 -20.32 2.29 9.69
N GLU A 810 -20.84 1.18 9.16
CA GLU A 810 -20.57 -0.15 9.73
C GLU A 810 -19.12 -0.61 9.51
N ALA A 811 -18.53 -0.31 8.34
CA ALA A 811 -17.13 -0.60 8.07
C ALA A 811 -16.21 0.21 8.99
N SER A 812 -16.51 1.49 9.21
CA SER A 812 -15.79 2.36 10.15
C SER A 812 -15.86 1.83 11.58
N ARG A 813 -17.05 1.46 12.05
CA ARG A 813 -17.27 0.84 13.36
C ARG A 813 -16.46 -0.44 13.53
N GLY A 814 -16.57 -1.36 12.57
CA GLY A 814 -15.84 -2.62 12.59
C GLY A 814 -14.33 -2.41 12.59
N TRP A 815 -13.84 -1.44 11.81
CA TRP A 815 -12.43 -1.11 11.72
C TRP A 815 -11.88 -0.45 13.00
N ALA A 816 -12.60 0.55 13.53
CA ALA A 816 -12.24 1.22 14.77
C ALA A 816 -12.15 0.25 15.96
N GLY A 817 -13.06 -0.74 16.02
CA GLY A 817 -13.01 -1.82 17.01
C GLY A 817 -11.79 -2.73 16.88
N LYS A 818 -11.12 -2.74 15.72
CA LYS A 818 -9.97 -3.61 15.42
C LYS A 818 -8.62 -2.93 15.57
N VAL A 819 -8.51 -1.62 15.31
CA VAL A 819 -7.21 -0.91 15.27
C VAL A 819 -7.07 0.28 16.22
N LEU A 820 -8.13 0.62 16.96
CA LEU A 820 -8.10 1.69 17.97
C LEU A 820 -8.32 1.15 19.39
N ARG A 821 -7.81 -0.05 19.66
CA ARG A 821 -7.84 -0.68 20.99
C ARG A 821 -6.63 -0.21 21.80
N ASN A 822 -6.69 -0.30 23.12
CA ASN A 822 -5.58 0.09 23.98
C ASN A 822 -4.30 -0.70 23.64
N GLU A 823 -4.44 -1.94 23.20
CA GLU A 823 -3.35 -2.77 22.68
C GLU A 823 -2.63 -2.14 21.49
N ASP A 824 -3.37 -1.51 20.58
CA ASP A 824 -2.79 -0.91 19.39
C ASP A 824 -2.02 0.38 19.74
N PHE A 825 -2.50 1.15 20.73
CA PHE A 825 -1.79 2.30 21.29
C PHE A 825 -0.46 1.89 21.92
N GLU A 826 -0.47 0.83 22.73
CA GLU A 826 0.73 0.30 23.38
C GLU A 826 1.77 -0.12 22.32
N VAL A 827 1.35 -0.81 21.26
CA VAL A 827 2.25 -1.27 20.19
C VAL A 827 2.83 -0.10 19.40
N TRP A 828 2.01 0.91 19.09
CA TRP A 828 2.48 2.10 18.37
C TRP A 828 3.45 2.92 19.23
N PHE A 829 3.14 3.10 20.51
CA PHE A 829 4.02 3.81 21.42
C PHE A 829 5.32 3.06 21.68
N PHE A 830 5.30 1.73 21.74
CA PHE A 830 6.52 0.93 21.80
C PHE A 830 7.40 1.17 20.58
N ARG A 831 6.84 1.18 19.37
CA ARG A 831 7.61 1.49 18.16
C ARG A 831 8.22 2.88 18.22
N LEU A 832 7.44 3.88 18.62
CA LEU A 832 7.90 5.26 18.74
C LEU A 832 9.11 5.36 19.68
N LEU A 833 9.02 4.75 20.86
CA LEU A 833 10.06 4.87 21.87
C LEU A 833 11.32 4.06 21.54
N LEU A 834 11.22 2.98 20.74
CA LEU A 834 12.40 2.34 20.17
C LEU A 834 13.11 3.25 19.17
N GLU A 835 12.38 3.89 18.26
CA GLU A 835 12.97 4.80 17.26
C GLU A 835 13.53 6.07 17.91
N TYR A 836 12.79 6.68 18.84
CA TYR A 836 13.27 7.82 19.62
C TYR A 836 14.49 7.43 20.46
N GLY A 837 14.47 6.23 21.06
CA GLY A 837 15.59 5.66 21.80
C GLY A 837 16.88 5.66 20.98
N ARG A 838 16.83 5.28 19.69
CA ARG A 838 18.00 5.36 18.79
C ARG A 838 18.48 6.78 18.56
N VAL A 839 17.56 7.72 18.37
CA VAL A 839 17.87 9.13 18.10
C VAL A 839 18.62 9.77 19.28
N VAL A 840 18.34 9.33 20.50
CA VAL A 840 19.00 9.82 21.73
C VAL A 840 20.05 8.85 22.29
N ASP A 841 20.39 7.77 21.57
CA ASP A 841 21.46 6.83 21.94
C ASP A 841 22.82 7.33 21.45
N ASP A 842 23.90 7.03 22.18
CA ASP A 842 25.24 7.51 21.81
C ASP A 842 25.87 6.73 20.63
N ASN A 843 25.33 5.56 20.23
CA ASN A 843 25.90 4.70 19.19
C ASN A 843 25.05 4.55 17.92
#